data_AF-W2UHK6-F1
#
_entry.id   AF-W2UHK6-F1
#
_cell.length_a   1.000
_cell.length_b   1.000
_cell.length_c   1.000
_cell.angle_alpha   90.00
_cell.angle_beta   90.00
_cell.angle_gamma   90.00
#
_symmetry.space_group_name_H-M   'P 1'
#
loop_
_entity.id
_entity.type
_entity.pdbx_description
1 polymer ?
#
loop_
_entity_poly.entity_id
_entity_poly.type
_entity_poly.pdbx_seq_one_letter_code
_entity_poly.pdbx_strand_id
1 'polypeptide(L)'
;MAFFQLPSPDLSNLSLGGAVLRLLESYGFTADERYLVVRGTYTDDGDPSFGLHYSFWLFDVQTREYVSNFNEQIAGVDNAREIEVSDIQTSGTSGNLFAVALVETKGTDETRLVSIDNGQVVSNNLIHSVSGEQVDAKVERFLLSDDGRFLAIQTSSEQLAAEDAPDTNDSSDIYLLDLQNNSITRISYVGGSEVTDPTYLQDIHVVGDSVKIAFVTDSAFVSPSKIDLNSKNINAEANLRSDAYVWSSVFDYDGLTGSFTFDLLSLDSDSKAAGFVDRDNSVQITDAGSVFTSSAENITEDDINESNDTIFIDNQGQIERVVFESNNELDNGSIFVSASENGRFISYLSSSPEVSGNTGAQQLVVYDRQLNTTEVVSQNGQLANNWVIDGTMSSSGYSAAFTSSADNLTEEPLEATAGGLFVSLSDSIPISGHVYHWRSHELITDVTLGLSEQFNGVSSELVSTTTDAVGEFTLANNVAGEKMITAAKEMTANDQNRVVTSADALAALKIAVGLNANGDDSFPVSPYQMIAADVNKDGRVNSADALQILKIAVGLSDAIPQEWLFVSEAEDFWDETANNGEGEFTLTNKDVSWGSEGLQFSEPLGLNSNFLGVLLGDVNGSWSAPEEAMELPGNYFASLEQAGIGPAYQWFSVIIA
;
A
#
# COMPACT_ATOMS: atom_id res chain seq x y z
N MET A 1 13.01 11.07 14.75
CA MET A 1 11.56 11.23 14.58
C MET A 1 11.33 12.70 14.29
N ALA A 2 10.73 13.02 13.14
CA ALA A 2 10.37 14.38 12.80
C ALA A 2 8.93 14.63 13.27
N PHE A 3 8.70 15.73 14.00
CA PHE A 3 7.37 16.13 14.46
C PHE A 3 7.07 17.56 14.00
N PHE A 4 5.92 17.80 13.37
CA PHE A 4 5.52 19.13 12.93
C PHE A 4 4.00 19.25 12.70
N GLN A 5 3.50 20.49 12.71
CA GLN A 5 2.15 20.84 12.25
C GLN A 5 2.19 21.16 10.75
N LEU A 6 1.16 20.76 10.00
CA LEU A 6 1.01 21.17 8.60
C LEU A 6 0.63 22.65 8.49
N PRO A 7 1.20 23.40 7.52
CA PRO A 7 0.80 24.78 7.26
C PRO A 7 -0.64 24.84 6.70
N SER A 8 -1.28 26.01 6.75
CA SER A 8 -2.55 26.23 6.05
C SER A 8 -2.40 26.05 4.53
N PRO A 9 -3.29 25.29 3.85
CA PRO A 9 -3.32 25.24 2.38
C PRO A 9 -3.83 26.54 1.77
N ASP A 10 -3.52 26.76 0.48
CA ASP A 10 -4.08 27.88 -0.28
C ASP A 10 -5.56 27.62 -0.62
N LEU A 11 -6.43 28.54 -0.21
CA LEU A 11 -7.88 28.48 -0.41
C LEU A 11 -8.37 29.48 -1.48
N SER A 12 -7.47 30.25 -2.11
CA SER A 12 -7.83 31.37 -2.97
C SER A 12 -8.59 30.97 -4.24
N ASN A 13 -8.29 29.79 -4.79
CA ASN A 13 -8.99 29.25 -5.97
C ASN A 13 -10.28 28.50 -5.62
N LEU A 14 -10.51 28.21 -4.34
CA LEU A 14 -11.64 27.39 -3.86
C LEU A 14 -12.81 28.23 -3.32
N SER A 15 -12.55 29.50 -2.98
CA SER A 15 -13.52 30.39 -2.36
C SER A 15 -13.92 31.57 -3.27
N LEU A 16 -15.14 32.05 -3.10
CA LEU A 16 -15.69 33.25 -3.74
C LEU A 16 -15.27 34.53 -3.00
N GLY A 17 -15.12 34.46 -1.67
CA GLY A 17 -14.71 35.54 -0.79
C GLY A 17 -13.43 35.24 -0.01
N GLY A 18 -13.31 35.81 1.19
CA GLY A 18 -12.30 35.37 2.14
C GLY A 18 -12.66 34.00 2.69
N ALA A 19 -11.68 33.13 2.92
CA ALA A 19 -11.89 31.82 3.51
C ALA A 19 -11.27 31.75 4.92
N VAL A 20 -11.95 31.02 5.82
CA VAL A 20 -11.42 30.71 7.15
C VAL A 20 -11.29 29.20 7.29
N LEU A 21 -10.05 28.73 7.42
CA LEU A 21 -9.75 27.33 7.69
C LEU A 21 -10.26 26.93 9.08
N ARG A 22 -11.10 25.90 9.12
CA ARG A 22 -11.71 25.37 10.34
C ARG A 22 -10.97 24.16 10.84
N LEU A 23 -10.71 23.18 9.99
CA LEU A 23 -10.18 21.89 10.41
C LEU A 23 -9.23 21.36 9.32
N LEU A 24 -8.13 20.75 9.73
CA LEU A 24 -7.28 19.94 8.86
C LEU A 24 -7.30 18.51 9.38
N GLU A 25 -7.50 17.55 8.48
CA GLU A 25 -7.56 16.13 8.80
C GLU A 25 -6.72 15.32 7.83
N SER A 26 -6.20 14.20 8.31
CA SER A 26 -5.54 13.22 7.47
C SER A 26 -6.55 12.25 6.87
N TYR A 27 -6.29 11.84 5.65
CA TYR A 27 -7.06 10.84 4.91
C TYR A 27 -6.20 9.65 4.47
N GLY A 28 -5.04 9.48 5.10
CA GLY A 28 -4.11 8.38 4.83
C GLY A 28 -2.84 8.82 4.14
N PHE A 29 -1.83 7.97 4.27
CA PHE A 29 -0.55 8.10 3.57
C PHE A 29 -0.61 7.35 2.24
N THR A 30 0.18 7.76 1.27
CA THR A 30 0.52 6.90 0.13
C THR A 30 1.31 5.67 0.59
N ALA A 31 1.32 4.60 -0.21
CA ALA A 31 1.95 3.34 0.18
C ALA A 31 3.46 3.45 0.50
N ASP A 32 4.13 4.45 -0.08
CA ASP A 32 5.53 4.80 0.17
C ASP A 32 5.72 5.86 1.27
N GLU A 33 4.65 6.28 1.94
CA GLU A 33 4.60 7.28 3.02
C GLU A 33 5.11 8.67 2.66
N ARG A 34 5.26 8.99 1.37
CA ARG A 34 5.77 10.29 0.93
C ARG A 34 4.69 11.36 0.95
N TYR A 35 3.48 11.04 0.51
CA TYR A 35 2.37 11.98 0.51
C TYR A 35 1.36 11.64 1.59
N LEU A 36 0.85 12.69 2.22
CA LEU A 36 -0.33 12.65 3.07
C LEU A 36 -1.49 13.23 2.28
N VAL A 37 -2.62 12.51 2.23
CA VAL A 37 -3.87 13.06 1.72
C VAL A 37 -4.49 13.88 2.84
N VAL A 38 -4.73 15.17 2.58
CA VAL A 38 -5.17 16.13 3.60
C VAL A 38 -6.52 16.69 3.23
N ARG A 39 -7.51 16.54 4.12
CA ARG A 39 -8.79 17.24 4.03
C ARG A 39 -8.70 18.58 4.75
N GLY A 40 -9.12 19.64 4.08
CA GLY A 40 -9.34 20.94 4.71
C GLY A 40 -10.82 21.29 4.70
N THR A 41 -11.36 21.55 5.90
CA THR A 41 -12.71 22.09 6.08
C THR A 41 -12.61 23.59 6.31
N TYR A 42 -13.36 24.39 5.55
CA TYR A 42 -13.31 25.85 5.65
C TYR A 42 -14.69 26.48 5.46
N THR A 43 -14.83 27.74 5.89
CA THR A 43 -16.00 28.58 5.59
C THR A 43 -15.62 29.65 4.57
N ASP A 44 -16.52 29.97 3.63
CA ASP A 44 -16.34 31.00 2.61
C ASP A 44 -17.24 32.21 2.92
N ASP A 45 -16.64 33.40 3.10
CA ASP A 45 -17.37 34.66 3.32
C ASP A 45 -18.24 35.06 2.11
N GLY A 46 -17.94 34.51 0.93
CA GLY A 46 -18.73 34.65 -0.28
C GLY A 46 -19.97 33.76 -0.33
N ASP A 47 -20.05 32.72 0.52
CA ASP A 47 -21.23 31.86 0.64
C ASP A 47 -22.22 32.44 1.66
N PRO A 48 -23.41 32.92 1.23
CA PRO A 48 -24.42 33.47 2.15
C PRO A 48 -25.05 32.41 3.06
N SER A 49 -24.87 31.12 2.79
CA SER A 49 -25.36 30.04 3.63
C SER A 49 -24.49 29.82 4.88
N PHE A 50 -23.25 30.34 4.86
CA PHE A 50 -22.22 30.06 5.87
C PHE A 50 -21.97 28.55 6.05
N GLY A 51 -22.07 27.80 4.96
CA GLY A 51 -21.84 26.36 4.93
C GLY A 51 -20.38 26.01 5.21
N LEU A 52 -20.15 24.75 5.55
CA LEU A 52 -18.80 24.17 5.53
C LEU A 52 -18.52 23.70 4.10
N HIS A 53 -17.30 23.94 3.65
CA HIS A 53 -16.79 23.47 2.37
C HIS A 53 -15.61 22.54 2.59
N TYR A 54 -15.45 21.59 1.68
CA TYR A 54 -14.45 20.54 1.75
C TYR A 54 -13.56 20.55 0.50
N SER A 55 -12.27 20.32 0.72
CA SER A 55 -11.31 20.11 -0.35
C SER A 55 -10.17 19.23 0.14
N PHE A 56 -9.48 18.60 -0.81
CA PHE A 56 -8.42 17.65 -0.55
C PHE A 56 -7.13 18.05 -1.27
N TRP A 57 -6.01 17.86 -0.58
CA TRP A 57 -4.67 18.13 -1.09
C TRP A 57 -3.77 16.92 -0.91
N LEU A 58 -2.76 16.82 -1.78
CA LEU A 58 -1.58 16.02 -1.53
C LEU A 58 -0.51 16.89 -0.86
N PHE A 59 -0.03 16.47 0.29
CA PHE A 59 1.04 17.14 1.03
C PHE A 59 2.27 16.24 1.08
N ASP A 60 3.42 16.72 0.60
CA ASP A 60 4.68 15.99 0.68
C ASP A 60 5.28 16.19 2.07
N VAL A 61 5.33 15.11 2.86
CA VAL A 61 5.75 15.16 4.27
C VAL A 61 7.25 15.40 4.44
N GLN A 62 8.04 15.15 3.39
CA GLN A 62 9.49 15.32 3.39
C GLN A 62 9.86 16.79 3.12
N THR A 63 9.30 17.36 2.05
CA THR A 63 9.51 18.77 1.65
C THR A 63 8.68 19.73 2.49
N ARG A 64 7.59 19.23 3.10
CA ARG A 64 6.59 19.97 3.88
C ARG A 64 5.82 21.00 3.06
N GLU A 65 5.54 20.65 1.81
CA GLU A 65 4.82 21.49 0.86
C GLU A 65 3.59 20.78 0.29
N TYR A 66 2.55 21.55 -0.03
CA TYR A 66 1.41 21.05 -0.77
C TYR A 66 1.79 20.87 -2.24
N VAL A 67 1.60 19.67 -2.77
CA VAL A 67 1.97 19.28 -4.13
C VAL A 67 0.86 19.60 -5.12
N SER A 68 -0.39 19.31 -4.74
CA SER A 68 -1.56 19.52 -5.60
C SER A 68 -2.88 19.54 -4.83
N ASN A 69 -3.93 19.99 -5.51
CA ASN A 69 -5.30 20.04 -5.00
C ASN A 69 -6.24 19.23 -5.92
N PHE A 70 -7.08 18.36 -5.34
CA PHE A 70 -7.96 17.49 -6.12
C PHE A 70 -9.10 18.25 -6.80
N ASN A 71 -9.63 19.34 -6.24
CA ASN A 71 -10.63 20.15 -6.94
C ASN A 71 -10.04 20.76 -8.22
N GLU A 72 -8.80 21.24 -8.16
CA GLU A 72 -8.08 21.79 -9.32
C GLU A 72 -7.76 20.72 -10.37
N GLN A 73 -7.37 19.51 -9.95
CA GLN A 73 -7.15 18.40 -10.88
C GLN A 73 -8.44 18.01 -11.63
N ILE A 74 -9.58 18.01 -10.93
CA ILE A 74 -10.86 17.56 -11.49
C ILE A 74 -11.52 18.62 -12.37
N ALA A 75 -11.63 19.86 -11.87
CA ALA A 75 -12.39 20.92 -12.54
C ALA A 75 -11.50 21.93 -13.30
N GLY A 76 -10.18 21.86 -13.12
CA GLY A 76 -9.24 22.88 -13.54
C GLY A 76 -9.20 24.05 -12.55
N VAL A 77 -8.06 24.75 -12.51
CA VAL A 77 -7.79 25.86 -11.57
C VAL A 77 -8.90 26.92 -11.57
N ASP A 78 -9.41 27.28 -12.75
CA ASP A 78 -10.44 28.33 -12.89
C ASP A 78 -11.82 27.90 -12.35
N ASN A 79 -12.11 26.60 -12.28
CA ASN A 79 -13.42 26.08 -11.86
C ASN A 79 -13.36 25.25 -10.56
N ALA A 80 -12.21 25.19 -9.87
CA ALA A 80 -12.04 24.41 -8.65
C ALA A 80 -13.07 24.77 -7.56
N ARG A 81 -13.46 26.05 -7.49
CA ARG A 81 -14.50 26.56 -6.59
C ARG A 81 -15.91 26.05 -6.88
N GLU A 82 -16.19 25.57 -8.09
CA GLU A 82 -17.54 25.18 -8.55
C GLU A 82 -17.91 23.75 -8.13
N ILE A 83 -16.96 23.00 -7.59
CA ILE A 83 -17.16 21.65 -7.08
C ILE A 83 -16.73 21.56 -5.62
N GLU A 84 -17.27 20.57 -4.92
CA GLU A 84 -16.78 20.10 -3.64
C GLU A 84 -16.30 18.67 -3.80
N VAL A 85 -15.11 18.39 -3.30
CA VAL A 85 -14.66 17.01 -3.11
C VAL A 85 -14.96 16.70 -1.65
N SER A 86 -16.00 15.89 -1.42
CA SER A 86 -16.50 15.61 -0.07
C SER A 86 -15.80 14.42 0.58
N ASP A 87 -15.27 13.51 -0.23
CA ASP A 87 -14.58 12.30 0.22
C ASP A 87 -13.63 11.80 -0.89
N ILE A 88 -12.57 11.07 -0.52
CA ILE A 88 -11.57 10.53 -1.44
C ILE A 88 -10.93 9.26 -0.88
N GLN A 89 -10.60 8.34 -1.77
CA GLN A 89 -9.80 7.13 -1.48
C GLN A 89 -8.62 7.08 -2.45
N THR A 90 -7.46 6.63 -1.98
CA THR A 90 -6.22 6.57 -2.77
C THR A 90 -5.54 5.23 -2.66
N SER A 91 -4.83 4.81 -3.71
CA SER A 91 -4.05 3.58 -3.79
C SER A 91 -2.74 3.83 -4.53
N GLY A 92 -1.72 3.03 -4.23
CA GLY A 92 -0.40 3.16 -4.83
C GLY A 92 0.55 4.15 -4.13
N THR A 93 1.63 4.49 -4.83
CA THR A 93 2.74 5.30 -4.29
C THR A 93 2.66 6.75 -4.76
N SER A 94 3.48 7.63 -4.19
CA SER A 94 3.57 9.03 -4.64
C SER A 94 3.93 9.21 -6.12
N GLY A 95 4.61 8.24 -6.74
CA GLY A 95 4.99 8.23 -8.15
C GLY A 95 4.01 7.52 -9.08
N ASN A 96 3.08 6.74 -8.53
CA ASN A 96 2.02 6.06 -9.26
C ASN A 96 0.74 6.03 -8.42
N LEU A 97 0.09 7.19 -8.32
CA LEU A 97 -1.06 7.39 -7.44
C LEU A 97 -2.36 7.28 -8.22
N PHE A 98 -3.23 6.36 -7.80
CA PHE A 98 -4.61 6.27 -8.27
C PHE A 98 -5.56 6.73 -7.16
N ALA A 99 -6.55 7.55 -7.51
CA ALA A 99 -7.51 8.09 -6.57
C ALA A 99 -8.94 8.02 -7.11
N VAL A 100 -9.90 7.83 -6.20
CA VAL A 100 -11.34 7.93 -6.47
C VAL A 100 -11.92 8.99 -5.54
N ALA A 101 -12.52 10.03 -6.10
CA ALA A 101 -13.08 11.16 -5.38
C ALA A 101 -14.60 11.21 -5.53
N LEU A 102 -15.32 11.43 -4.43
CA LEU A 102 -16.73 11.79 -4.45
C LEU A 102 -16.86 13.30 -4.62
N VAL A 103 -17.47 13.70 -5.74
CA VAL A 103 -17.52 15.09 -6.17
C VAL A 103 -18.97 15.56 -6.29
N GLU A 104 -19.29 16.63 -5.57
CA GLU A 104 -20.54 17.36 -5.66
C GLU A 104 -20.37 18.61 -6.53
N THR A 105 -21.34 18.91 -7.39
CA THR A 105 -21.35 20.17 -8.13
C THR A 105 -22.13 21.21 -7.34
N LYS A 106 -21.48 22.33 -6.97
CA LYS A 106 -22.10 23.34 -6.10
C LYS A 106 -23.37 23.90 -6.71
N GLY A 107 -24.39 24.05 -5.88
CA GLY A 107 -25.71 24.55 -6.30
C GLY A 107 -26.57 23.52 -7.04
N THR A 108 -26.15 22.26 -7.07
CA THR A 108 -26.92 21.11 -7.54
C THR A 108 -26.95 20.03 -6.45
N ASP A 109 -27.84 19.05 -6.58
CA ASP A 109 -27.83 17.84 -5.73
C ASP A 109 -27.05 16.69 -6.43
N GLU A 110 -26.28 16.99 -7.48
CA GLU A 110 -25.58 15.98 -8.30
C GLU A 110 -24.23 15.60 -7.67
N THR A 111 -24.11 14.33 -7.27
CA THR A 111 -22.85 13.71 -6.82
C THR A 111 -22.38 12.64 -7.80
N ARG A 112 -21.07 12.44 -7.88
CA ARG A 112 -20.47 11.41 -8.74
C ARG A 112 -19.09 11.00 -8.26
N LEU A 113 -18.71 9.76 -8.55
CA LEU A 113 -17.34 9.29 -8.35
C LEU A 113 -16.49 9.64 -9.56
N VAL A 114 -15.34 10.27 -9.33
CA VAL A 114 -14.34 10.64 -10.34
C VAL A 114 -13.07 9.85 -10.07
N SER A 115 -12.54 9.14 -11.07
CA SER A 115 -11.23 8.48 -10.94
C SER A 115 -10.12 9.33 -11.55
N ILE A 116 -8.98 9.34 -10.87
CA ILE A 116 -7.82 10.17 -11.17
C ILE A 116 -6.59 9.27 -11.13
N ASP A 117 -5.79 9.30 -12.18
CA ASP A 117 -4.54 8.55 -12.29
C ASP A 117 -3.41 9.55 -12.50
N ASN A 118 -2.46 9.58 -11.57
CA ASN A 118 -1.29 10.45 -11.61
C ASN A 118 -1.65 11.94 -11.88
N GLY A 119 -2.70 12.40 -11.19
CA GLY A 119 -3.21 13.77 -11.27
C GLY A 119 -4.02 14.08 -12.53
N GLN A 120 -4.32 13.08 -13.37
CA GLN A 120 -5.18 13.22 -14.56
C GLN A 120 -6.51 12.50 -14.36
N VAL A 121 -7.62 13.16 -14.68
CA VAL A 121 -8.94 12.53 -14.63
C VAL A 121 -9.05 11.43 -15.69
N VAL A 122 -9.28 10.19 -15.27
CA VAL A 122 -9.50 9.03 -16.15
C VAL A 122 -11.00 8.81 -16.39
N SER A 123 -11.82 8.94 -15.34
CA SER A 123 -13.28 8.90 -15.45
C SER A 123 -13.94 10.02 -14.67
N ASN A 124 -14.90 10.70 -15.29
CA ASN A 124 -15.72 11.73 -14.66
C ASN A 124 -17.00 11.19 -13.98
N ASN A 125 -17.33 9.92 -14.24
CA ASN A 125 -18.42 9.20 -13.58
C ASN A 125 -18.05 7.71 -13.59
N LEU A 126 -17.41 7.26 -12.52
CA LEU A 126 -16.84 5.93 -12.40
C LEU A 126 -17.92 4.86 -12.40
N ILE A 127 -19.03 5.07 -11.69
CA ILE A 127 -20.15 4.12 -11.66
C ILE A 127 -20.68 3.90 -13.08
N HIS A 128 -20.96 4.97 -13.82
CA HIS A 128 -21.40 4.86 -15.22
C HIS A 128 -20.36 4.17 -16.12
N SER A 129 -19.07 4.41 -15.87
CA SER A 129 -18.00 3.81 -16.67
C SER A 129 -17.92 2.29 -16.47
N VAL A 130 -18.13 1.83 -15.23
CA VAL A 130 -18.10 0.42 -14.85
C VAL A 130 -19.41 -0.28 -15.22
N SER A 131 -20.57 0.31 -14.92
CA SER A 131 -21.87 -0.31 -15.20
C SER A 131 -22.24 -0.28 -16.69
N GLY A 132 -21.70 0.68 -17.45
CA GLY A 132 -22.11 0.95 -18.83
C GLY A 132 -23.49 1.64 -18.95
N GLU A 133 -24.12 1.98 -17.82
CA GLU A 133 -25.45 2.58 -17.76
C GLU A 133 -25.47 3.83 -16.89
N GLN A 134 -26.40 4.76 -17.19
CA GLN A 134 -26.59 5.95 -16.36
C GLN A 134 -27.30 5.57 -15.07
N VAL A 135 -26.49 5.30 -14.05
CA VAL A 135 -26.93 5.02 -12.69
C VAL A 135 -26.84 6.29 -11.86
N ASP A 136 -27.94 6.65 -11.21
CA ASP A 136 -28.05 7.72 -10.23
C ASP A 136 -28.16 7.10 -8.83
N ALA A 137 -27.03 6.54 -8.37
CA ALA A 137 -26.92 5.93 -7.05
C ALA A 137 -26.24 6.90 -6.10
N LYS A 138 -26.93 7.28 -5.03
CA LYS A 138 -26.35 8.06 -3.95
C LYS A 138 -25.33 7.19 -3.19
N VAL A 139 -24.05 7.50 -3.36
CA VAL A 139 -22.96 6.85 -2.61
C VAL A 139 -22.99 7.34 -1.17
N GLU A 140 -23.09 6.41 -0.23
CA GLU A 140 -23.09 6.69 1.21
C GLU A 140 -21.68 6.57 1.80
N ARG A 141 -20.93 5.58 1.32
CA ARG A 141 -19.52 5.33 1.63
C ARG A 141 -18.89 4.57 0.47
N PHE A 142 -17.59 4.75 0.26
CA PHE A 142 -16.83 3.91 -0.67
C PHE A 142 -15.40 3.71 -0.16
N LEU A 143 -14.81 2.58 -0.49
CA LEU A 143 -13.44 2.21 -0.13
C LEU A 143 -12.77 1.58 -1.34
N LEU A 144 -11.50 1.92 -1.55
CA LEU A 144 -10.69 1.46 -2.68
C LEU A 144 -9.68 0.44 -2.16
N SER A 145 -9.47 -0.66 -2.87
CA SER A 145 -8.42 -1.62 -2.52
C SER A 145 -7.02 -1.04 -2.72
N ASP A 146 -6.04 -1.56 -1.99
CA ASP A 146 -4.66 -1.07 -2.00
C ASP A 146 -3.98 -1.17 -3.38
N ASP A 147 -4.41 -2.14 -4.19
CA ASP A 147 -3.98 -2.34 -5.57
C ASP A 147 -4.73 -1.45 -6.59
N GLY A 148 -5.74 -0.70 -6.14
CA GLY A 148 -6.56 0.19 -6.95
C GLY A 148 -7.55 -0.51 -7.90
N ARG A 149 -7.65 -1.85 -7.87
CA ARG A 149 -8.49 -2.61 -8.81
C ARG A 149 -9.96 -2.65 -8.40
N PHE A 150 -10.24 -2.76 -7.11
CA PHE A 150 -11.58 -2.98 -6.59
C PHE A 150 -12.07 -1.78 -5.80
N LEU A 151 -13.33 -1.43 -6.01
CA LEU A 151 -14.01 -0.35 -5.30
C LEU A 151 -15.28 -0.88 -4.64
N ALA A 152 -15.31 -0.90 -3.31
CA ALA A 152 -16.51 -1.20 -2.56
C ALA A 152 -17.34 0.08 -2.39
N ILE A 153 -18.64 0.00 -2.67
CA ILE A 153 -19.60 1.11 -2.55
C ILE A 153 -20.74 0.65 -1.65
N GLN A 154 -21.06 1.47 -0.65
CA GLN A 154 -22.30 1.36 0.11
C GLN A 154 -23.36 2.31 -0.45
N THR A 155 -24.55 1.78 -0.73
CA THR A 155 -25.70 2.59 -1.16
C THR A 155 -27.01 1.89 -0.83
N SER A 156 -28.05 2.67 -0.55
CA SER A 156 -29.44 2.24 -0.48
C SER A 156 -30.16 2.25 -1.83
N SER A 157 -29.45 2.56 -2.93
CA SER A 157 -30.02 2.58 -4.27
C SER A 157 -30.17 1.19 -4.86
N GLU A 158 -31.38 0.87 -5.34
CA GLU A 158 -31.66 -0.38 -6.05
C GLU A 158 -30.97 -0.50 -7.43
N GLN A 159 -30.44 0.59 -7.96
CA GLN A 159 -30.00 0.68 -9.35
C GLN A 159 -28.69 -0.07 -9.65
N LEU A 160 -27.93 -0.47 -8.63
CA LEU A 160 -26.72 -1.28 -8.80
C LEU A 160 -27.00 -2.79 -8.75
N ALA A 161 -28.20 -3.19 -8.36
CA ALA A 161 -28.57 -4.60 -8.31
C ALA A 161 -28.79 -5.18 -9.70
N ALA A 162 -28.40 -6.44 -9.86
CA ALA A 162 -28.62 -7.18 -11.11
C ALA A 162 -30.13 -7.42 -11.35
N GLU A 163 -30.55 -7.45 -12.62
CA GLU A 163 -31.96 -7.65 -12.97
C GLU A 163 -32.55 -8.97 -12.45
N ASP A 164 -31.74 -10.02 -12.31
CA ASP A 164 -32.14 -11.34 -11.81
C ASP A 164 -32.04 -11.48 -10.29
N ALA A 165 -31.50 -10.47 -9.60
CA ALA A 165 -31.41 -10.36 -8.15
C ALA A 165 -31.66 -8.90 -7.71
N PRO A 166 -32.87 -8.36 -7.97
CA PRO A 166 -33.17 -6.94 -7.72
C PRO A 166 -33.11 -6.61 -6.23
N ASP A 167 -32.78 -5.35 -5.93
CA ASP A 167 -32.83 -4.79 -4.58
C ASP A 167 -34.26 -4.41 -4.18
N THR A 168 -34.78 -4.93 -3.07
CA THR A 168 -36.17 -4.70 -2.63
C THR A 168 -36.32 -4.35 -1.15
N ASN A 169 -35.21 -4.23 -0.41
CA ASN A 169 -35.22 -4.07 1.04
C ASN A 169 -35.21 -2.59 1.50
N ASP A 170 -35.08 -1.62 0.57
CA ASP A 170 -34.88 -0.18 0.85
C ASP A 170 -33.79 0.08 1.92
N SER A 171 -32.76 -0.77 1.96
CA SER A 171 -31.71 -0.77 2.97
C SER A 171 -30.33 -0.54 2.33
N SER A 172 -29.36 -0.10 3.12
CA SER A 172 -28.00 0.11 2.61
C SER A 172 -27.32 -1.24 2.35
N ASP A 173 -26.88 -1.42 1.11
CA ASP A 173 -26.20 -2.59 0.59
C ASP A 173 -24.79 -2.24 0.13
N ILE A 174 -23.93 -3.27 0.06
CA ILE A 174 -22.54 -3.15 -0.38
C ILE A 174 -22.38 -3.79 -1.76
N TYR A 175 -21.77 -3.05 -2.68
CA TYR A 175 -21.47 -3.46 -4.04
C TYR A 175 -19.96 -3.36 -4.28
N LEU A 176 -19.37 -4.42 -4.82
CA LEU A 176 -17.97 -4.45 -5.25
C LEU A 176 -17.90 -4.22 -6.76
N LEU A 177 -17.20 -3.17 -7.16
CA LEU A 177 -16.89 -2.86 -8.55
C LEU A 177 -15.48 -3.37 -8.87
N ASP A 178 -15.34 -4.23 -9.87
CA ASP A 178 -14.06 -4.55 -10.50
C ASP A 178 -13.79 -3.50 -11.59
N LEU A 179 -12.89 -2.56 -11.30
CA LEU A 179 -12.58 -1.44 -12.19
C LEU A 179 -11.82 -1.87 -13.44
N GLN A 180 -11.15 -3.03 -13.40
CA GLN A 180 -10.45 -3.59 -14.55
C GLN A 180 -11.43 -4.29 -15.51
N ASN A 181 -12.33 -5.12 -14.97
CA ASN A 181 -13.24 -5.93 -15.77
C ASN A 181 -14.61 -5.28 -16.03
N ASN A 182 -14.84 -4.08 -15.47
CA ASN A 182 -16.12 -3.37 -15.53
C ASN A 182 -17.29 -4.26 -15.07
N SER A 183 -17.13 -4.85 -13.88
CA SER A 183 -18.13 -5.76 -13.31
C SER A 183 -18.60 -5.29 -11.93
N ILE A 184 -19.84 -5.60 -11.58
CA ILE A 184 -20.47 -5.22 -10.30
C ILE A 184 -21.00 -6.48 -9.62
N THR A 185 -20.70 -6.64 -8.33
CA THR A 185 -21.17 -7.75 -7.50
C THR A 185 -21.78 -7.22 -6.21
N ARG A 186 -23.04 -7.55 -5.90
CA ARG A 186 -23.66 -7.23 -4.60
C ARG A 186 -23.12 -8.18 -3.52
N ILE A 187 -22.43 -7.61 -2.54
CA ILE A 187 -21.72 -8.32 -1.46
C ILE A 187 -22.68 -8.68 -0.34
N SER A 188 -23.61 -7.79 0.00
CA SER A 188 -24.61 -7.98 1.06
C SER A 188 -25.79 -8.90 0.64
N TYR A 189 -25.53 -9.92 -0.20
CA TYR A 189 -26.53 -10.83 -0.75
C TYR A 189 -26.20 -12.31 -0.47
N VAL A 190 -26.47 -12.75 0.76
CA VAL A 190 -26.07 -14.09 1.24
C VAL A 190 -27.05 -15.17 0.79
N GLY A 191 -26.53 -16.28 0.27
CA GLY A 191 -27.34 -17.46 -0.03
C GLY A 191 -28.42 -17.23 -1.10
N GLY A 192 -28.29 -16.16 -1.90
CA GLY A 192 -29.25 -15.76 -2.91
C GLY A 192 -30.50 -15.07 -2.34
N SER A 193 -30.38 -14.37 -1.21
CA SER A 193 -31.49 -13.63 -0.60
C SER A 193 -30.99 -12.37 0.10
N GLU A 194 -31.85 -11.37 0.13
CA GLU A 194 -31.60 -10.11 0.82
C GLU A 194 -31.61 -10.29 2.34
N VAL A 195 -30.80 -9.46 2.99
CA VAL A 195 -30.92 -9.20 4.42
C VAL A 195 -31.79 -7.97 4.66
N THR A 196 -32.43 -7.91 5.83
CA THR A 196 -33.39 -6.83 6.15
C THR A 196 -32.74 -5.63 6.81
N ASP A 197 -31.65 -5.83 7.56
CA ASP A 197 -30.95 -4.73 8.23
C ASP A 197 -29.85 -4.17 7.33
N PRO A 198 -29.49 -2.88 7.46
CA PRO A 198 -28.42 -2.27 6.68
C PRO A 198 -27.06 -2.90 6.96
N THR A 199 -26.23 -2.93 5.94
CA THR A 199 -24.81 -3.30 6.02
C THR A 199 -23.94 -2.05 5.90
N TYR A 200 -23.07 -1.87 6.89
CA TYR A 200 -22.17 -0.72 6.98
C TYR A 200 -20.76 -1.14 6.53
N LEU A 201 -20.33 -0.63 5.38
CA LEU A 201 -18.99 -0.89 4.81
C LEU A 201 -17.91 -0.33 5.75
N GLN A 202 -16.91 -1.14 6.10
CA GLN A 202 -15.83 -0.73 7.00
C GLN A 202 -14.46 -0.78 6.34
N ASP A 203 -14.17 -1.84 5.58
CA ASP A 203 -12.86 -2.02 4.95
C ASP A 203 -12.91 -2.83 3.65
N ILE A 204 -11.88 -2.68 2.81
CA ILE A 204 -11.57 -3.55 1.68
C ILE A 204 -10.07 -3.83 1.67
N HIS A 205 -9.69 -5.09 1.50
CA HIS A 205 -8.29 -5.53 1.59
C HIS A 205 -7.99 -6.57 0.52
N VAL A 206 -6.86 -6.44 -0.17
CA VAL A 206 -6.42 -7.40 -1.20
C VAL A 206 -5.13 -8.07 -0.74
N VAL A 207 -5.14 -9.40 -0.67
CA VAL A 207 -3.96 -10.21 -0.32
C VAL A 207 -3.81 -11.32 -1.34
N GLY A 208 -2.73 -11.25 -2.12
CA GLY A 208 -2.49 -12.19 -3.22
C GLY A 208 -3.63 -12.16 -4.24
N ASP A 209 -4.31 -13.29 -4.41
CA ASP A 209 -5.44 -13.47 -5.32
C ASP A 209 -6.81 -13.36 -4.64
N SER A 210 -6.87 -12.78 -3.44
CA SER A 210 -8.10 -12.72 -2.63
C SER A 210 -8.47 -11.29 -2.27
N VAL A 211 -9.73 -10.93 -2.52
CA VAL A 211 -10.34 -9.67 -2.08
C VAL A 211 -11.24 -9.94 -0.88
N LYS A 212 -11.09 -9.12 0.16
CA LYS A 212 -11.85 -9.19 1.40
C LYS A 212 -12.56 -7.87 1.66
N ILE A 213 -13.76 -7.93 2.23
CA ILE A 213 -14.55 -6.75 2.59
C ILE A 213 -15.04 -6.92 4.03
N ALA A 214 -14.67 -5.99 4.90
CA ALA A 214 -15.21 -5.93 6.26
C ALA A 214 -16.45 -5.05 6.31
N PHE A 215 -17.46 -5.49 7.05
CA PHE A 215 -18.67 -4.72 7.28
C PHE A 215 -19.29 -5.05 8.64
N VAL A 216 -20.09 -4.11 9.15
CA VAL A 216 -20.85 -4.28 10.39
C VAL A 216 -22.34 -4.31 10.06
N THR A 217 -23.09 -5.17 10.73
CA THR A 217 -24.56 -5.23 10.57
C THR A 217 -25.22 -5.89 11.79
N ASP A 218 -26.50 -5.57 11.99
CA ASP A 218 -27.34 -6.25 12.98
C ASP A 218 -27.93 -7.56 12.45
N SER A 219 -27.78 -7.83 11.14
CA SER A 219 -28.27 -9.03 10.47
C SER A 219 -27.27 -10.19 10.53
N ALA A 220 -27.78 -11.42 10.45
CA ALA A 220 -26.96 -12.63 10.50
C ALA A 220 -26.46 -13.02 9.11
N PHE A 221 -25.14 -13.10 8.91
CA PHE A 221 -24.50 -13.45 7.63
C PHE A 221 -23.87 -14.85 7.57
N VAL A 222 -23.90 -15.61 8.69
CA VAL A 222 -23.27 -16.94 8.81
C VAL A 222 -24.27 -18.11 8.76
N SER A 223 -23.78 -19.26 8.28
CA SER A 223 -24.50 -20.55 8.17
C SER A 223 -25.11 -21.02 9.50
N PRO A 224 -26.22 -21.80 9.51
CA PRO A 224 -26.89 -22.33 10.71
C PRO A 224 -26.01 -23.10 11.73
N SER A 225 -24.77 -23.47 11.37
CA SER A 225 -23.80 -24.14 12.25
C SER A 225 -22.89 -23.18 13.05
N LYS A 226 -22.78 -21.90 12.66
CA LYS A 226 -22.13 -20.82 13.41
C LYS A 226 -23.26 -19.96 13.96
N ILE A 227 -23.61 -20.15 15.23
CA ILE A 227 -24.87 -19.62 15.76
C ILE A 227 -24.70 -18.15 16.11
N ASP A 228 -25.02 -17.25 15.18
CA ASP A 228 -25.44 -15.89 15.55
C ASP A 228 -26.83 -16.02 16.23
N LEU A 229 -26.79 -16.10 17.56
CA LEU A 229 -27.98 -16.08 18.43
C LEU A 229 -28.27 -14.69 18.98
N ASN A 230 -27.30 -13.77 18.94
CA ASN A 230 -27.41 -12.48 19.59
C ASN A 230 -28.28 -11.53 18.78
N SER A 231 -28.32 -11.69 17.45
CA SER A 231 -29.29 -11.00 16.58
C SER A 231 -30.77 -11.33 16.85
N LYS A 232 -31.08 -12.35 17.68
CA LYS A 232 -32.48 -12.74 18.02
C LYS A 232 -33.01 -12.10 19.30
N ASN A 233 -32.20 -11.38 20.08
CA ASN A 233 -32.67 -10.68 21.28
C ASN A 233 -33.20 -9.27 20.93
N ILE A 234 -34.36 -9.26 20.31
CA ILE A 234 -35.04 -8.11 19.65
C ILE A 234 -35.55 -6.97 20.56
N ASN A 235 -35.30 -7.00 21.88
CA ASN A 235 -35.98 -6.12 22.85
C ASN A 235 -35.08 -5.10 23.55
N ALA A 236 -33.86 -4.88 23.08
CA ALA A 236 -32.94 -3.93 23.70
C ALA A 236 -32.38 -2.95 22.66
N GLU A 237 -31.80 -1.86 23.17
CA GLU A 237 -31.38 -0.63 22.49
C GLU A 237 -30.53 -0.86 21.22
N ALA A 238 -30.45 0.15 20.35
CA ALA A 238 -29.66 0.08 19.12
C ALA A 238 -28.20 -0.33 19.42
N ASN A 239 -27.56 -1.08 18.51
CA ASN A 239 -26.15 -1.53 18.56
C ASN A 239 -25.81 -2.66 19.55
N LEU A 240 -26.79 -3.29 20.22
CA LEU A 240 -26.52 -4.49 21.04
C LEU A 240 -26.31 -5.77 20.21
N ARG A 241 -26.72 -5.74 18.94
CA ARG A 241 -26.71 -6.89 18.02
C ARG A 241 -25.67 -6.75 16.90
N SER A 242 -25.00 -5.61 16.81
CA SER A 242 -24.11 -5.35 15.70
C SER A 242 -22.88 -6.23 15.82
N ASP A 243 -22.61 -6.96 14.74
CA ASP A 243 -21.48 -7.86 14.62
C ASP A 243 -20.64 -7.46 13.40
N ALA A 244 -19.34 -7.72 13.47
CA ALA A 244 -18.41 -7.53 12.38
C ALA A 244 -18.28 -8.82 11.56
N TYR A 245 -18.34 -8.68 10.24
CA TYR A 245 -18.20 -9.77 9.29
C TYR A 245 -17.14 -9.43 8.25
N VAL A 246 -16.51 -10.48 7.71
CA VAL A 246 -15.66 -10.40 6.53
C VAL A 246 -16.25 -11.25 5.42
N TRP A 247 -16.54 -10.63 4.29
CA TRP A 247 -16.75 -11.31 3.03
C TRP A 247 -15.40 -11.54 2.34
N SER A 248 -15.22 -12.68 1.67
CA SER A 248 -14.00 -12.95 0.90
C SER A 248 -14.28 -13.71 -0.37
N SER A 249 -13.54 -13.42 -1.44
CA SER A 249 -13.58 -14.16 -2.70
C SER A 249 -12.24 -14.14 -3.40
N VAL A 250 -11.94 -15.21 -4.14
CA VAL A 250 -10.74 -15.29 -4.99
C VAL A 250 -11.02 -14.65 -6.35
N PHE A 251 -10.02 -14.02 -6.92
CA PHE A 251 -10.06 -13.41 -8.24
C PHE A 251 -8.82 -13.75 -9.06
N ASP A 252 -8.93 -13.65 -10.38
CA ASP A 252 -7.80 -13.68 -11.31
C ASP A 252 -7.85 -12.45 -12.23
N TYR A 253 -7.13 -12.50 -13.34
CA TYR A 253 -7.14 -11.42 -14.34
C TYR A 253 -8.54 -11.11 -14.89
N ASP A 254 -9.38 -12.14 -15.10
CA ASP A 254 -10.70 -12.02 -15.75
C ASP A 254 -11.83 -11.67 -14.76
N GLY A 255 -11.57 -11.69 -13.46
CA GLY A 255 -12.52 -11.27 -12.41
C GLY A 255 -12.56 -12.22 -11.22
N LEU A 256 -13.66 -12.20 -10.47
CA LEU A 256 -13.87 -13.13 -9.35
C LEU A 256 -14.05 -14.57 -9.88
N THR A 257 -13.28 -15.53 -9.36
CA THR A 257 -13.19 -16.90 -9.91
C THR A 257 -13.83 -18.00 -9.05
N GLY A 258 -14.31 -17.66 -7.84
CA GLY A 258 -14.72 -18.65 -6.84
C GLY A 258 -16.10 -18.43 -6.20
N SER A 259 -16.42 -19.34 -5.27
CA SER A 259 -17.46 -19.12 -4.26
C SER A 259 -16.93 -18.21 -3.17
N PHE A 260 -17.74 -17.25 -2.71
CA PHE A 260 -17.40 -16.39 -1.60
C PHE A 260 -17.72 -17.01 -0.24
N THR A 261 -17.07 -16.49 0.81
CA THR A 261 -17.33 -16.84 2.21
C THR A 261 -17.79 -15.62 3.01
N PHE A 262 -18.46 -15.89 4.13
CA PHE A 262 -18.75 -14.91 5.17
C PHE A 262 -18.24 -15.47 6.49
N ASP A 263 -17.31 -14.76 7.11
CA ASP A 263 -16.77 -15.10 8.42
C ASP A 263 -17.15 -14.03 9.44
N LEU A 264 -17.64 -14.50 10.58
CA LEU A 264 -17.96 -13.66 11.74
C LEU A 264 -16.67 -13.36 12.50
N LEU A 265 -16.34 -12.07 12.64
CA LEU A 265 -15.15 -11.60 13.35
C LEU A 265 -15.39 -11.44 14.85
N SER A 266 -16.53 -10.86 15.24
CA SER A 266 -16.88 -10.56 16.64
C SER A 266 -17.34 -11.81 17.38
N LEU A 267 -16.43 -12.75 17.59
CA LEU A 267 -16.68 -13.99 18.33
C LEU A 267 -16.42 -13.79 19.83
N ASP A 268 -17.32 -14.32 20.67
CA ASP A 268 -17.08 -14.49 22.09
C ASP A 268 -16.22 -15.74 22.38
N SER A 269 -15.83 -15.93 23.64
CA SER A 269 -15.05 -17.09 24.10
C SER A 269 -15.72 -18.46 23.84
N ASP A 270 -17.03 -18.46 23.59
CA ASP A 270 -17.86 -19.63 23.24
C ASP A 270 -18.00 -19.82 21.71
N SER A 271 -17.30 -19.03 20.89
CA SER A 271 -17.41 -19.01 19.42
C SER A 271 -18.81 -18.66 18.89
N LYS A 272 -19.52 -17.78 19.59
CA LYS A 272 -20.79 -17.19 19.15
C LYS A 272 -20.57 -15.71 18.83
N ALA A 273 -21.50 -15.11 18.10
CA ALA A 273 -21.56 -13.66 17.97
C ALA A 273 -21.55 -13.00 19.34
N ALA A 274 -20.68 -12.02 19.56
CA ALA A 274 -20.59 -11.27 20.79
C ALA A 274 -21.55 -10.07 20.82
N GLY A 275 -21.88 -9.51 19.65
CA GLY A 275 -22.59 -8.23 19.51
C GLY A 275 -21.73 -7.03 19.91
N PHE A 276 -22.36 -5.86 20.05
CA PHE A 276 -21.74 -4.61 20.52
C PHE A 276 -20.52 -4.14 19.72
N VAL A 277 -20.41 -4.52 18.44
CA VAL A 277 -19.44 -3.87 17.55
C VAL A 277 -19.97 -2.48 17.20
N ASP A 278 -19.18 -1.45 17.47
CA ASP A 278 -19.56 -0.08 17.13
C ASP A 278 -19.42 0.14 15.62
N ARG A 279 -20.56 0.33 14.93
CA ARG A 279 -20.59 0.53 13.48
C ARG A 279 -20.05 1.89 13.03
N ASP A 280 -20.00 2.86 13.94
CA ASP A 280 -19.53 4.21 13.63
C ASP A 280 -17.99 4.31 13.74
N ASN A 281 -17.34 3.29 14.35
CA ASN A 281 -15.89 3.15 14.39
C ASN A 281 -15.40 2.20 13.29
N SER A 282 -14.14 2.37 12.90
CA SER A 282 -13.52 1.55 11.86
C SER A 282 -13.42 0.07 12.26
N VAL A 283 -13.52 -0.79 11.25
CA VAL A 283 -12.97 -2.15 11.26
C VAL A 283 -11.91 -2.17 10.17
N GLN A 284 -10.75 -2.79 10.40
CA GLN A 284 -9.70 -2.92 9.39
C GLN A 284 -9.19 -4.36 9.32
N ILE A 285 -8.95 -4.84 8.11
CA ILE A 285 -8.31 -6.09 7.78
C ILE A 285 -6.81 -5.81 7.55
N THR A 286 -5.98 -6.75 7.98
CA THR A 286 -4.52 -6.72 7.84
C THR A 286 -4.07 -8.11 7.40
N ASP A 287 -2.80 -8.27 7.03
CA ASP A 287 -2.24 -9.57 6.67
C ASP A 287 -2.29 -10.58 7.83
N ALA A 288 -2.19 -10.09 9.07
CA ALA A 288 -2.15 -10.93 10.27
C ALA A 288 -3.54 -11.24 10.85
N GLY A 289 -4.58 -10.46 10.51
CA GLY A 289 -5.89 -10.55 11.14
C GLY A 289 -6.75 -9.31 10.92
N SER A 290 -7.66 -9.03 11.83
CA SER A 290 -8.55 -7.86 11.76
C SER A 290 -8.64 -7.13 13.09
N VAL A 291 -8.87 -5.82 13.04
CA VAL A 291 -9.02 -4.95 14.22
C VAL A 291 -10.38 -4.27 14.19
N PHE A 292 -11.05 -4.16 15.33
CA PHE A 292 -12.32 -3.46 15.46
C PHE A 292 -12.50 -2.90 16.87
N THR A 293 -13.50 -2.03 17.04
CA THR A 293 -13.92 -1.52 18.35
C THR A 293 -15.17 -2.24 18.84
N SER A 294 -15.17 -2.72 20.08
CA SER A 294 -16.34 -3.35 20.70
C SER A 294 -16.38 -3.09 22.19
N SER A 295 -17.59 -2.98 22.76
CA SER A 295 -17.83 -2.91 24.20
C SER A 295 -18.37 -4.23 24.78
N ALA A 296 -18.17 -5.35 24.07
CA ALA A 296 -18.71 -6.64 24.48
C ALA A 296 -17.88 -7.27 25.62
N GLU A 297 -18.47 -7.34 26.82
CA GLU A 297 -17.87 -7.96 28.01
C GLU A 297 -17.39 -9.42 27.80
N ASN A 298 -17.93 -10.13 26.81
CA ASN A 298 -17.64 -11.55 26.58
C ASN A 298 -16.63 -11.81 25.46
N ILE A 299 -16.15 -10.77 24.75
CA ILE A 299 -15.06 -10.92 23.76
C ILE A 299 -13.74 -11.22 24.46
N THR A 300 -13.49 -10.60 25.61
CA THR A 300 -12.34 -10.90 26.47
C THR A 300 -12.78 -11.20 27.88
N GLU A 301 -12.31 -12.31 28.47
CA GLU A 301 -12.75 -12.81 29.80
C GLU A 301 -12.46 -11.85 30.98
N ASP A 302 -11.66 -10.79 30.75
CA ASP A 302 -11.20 -9.82 31.74
C ASP A 302 -11.63 -8.36 31.41
N ASP A 303 -12.69 -8.17 30.62
CA ASP A 303 -13.30 -6.84 30.44
C ASP A 303 -14.17 -6.48 31.66
N ILE A 304 -13.82 -5.38 32.33
CA ILE A 304 -14.52 -4.88 33.52
C ILE A 304 -14.89 -3.39 33.42
N ASN A 305 -14.60 -2.72 32.29
CA ASN A 305 -14.83 -1.27 32.12
C ASN A 305 -16.14 -0.94 31.39
N GLU A 306 -16.83 -1.94 30.80
CA GLU A 306 -18.05 -1.78 30.00
C GLU A 306 -17.92 -0.71 28.89
N SER A 307 -16.69 -0.43 28.45
CA SER A 307 -16.33 0.64 27.52
C SER A 307 -15.89 0.06 26.18
N ASN A 308 -15.87 0.91 25.15
CA ASN A 308 -15.30 0.52 23.86
C ASN A 308 -13.82 0.14 24.04
N ASP A 309 -13.44 -1.04 23.58
CA ASP A 309 -12.06 -1.52 23.53
C ASP A 309 -11.66 -1.86 22.10
N THR A 310 -10.38 -1.63 21.79
CA THR A 310 -9.77 -2.05 20.53
C THR A 310 -9.40 -3.53 20.61
N ILE A 311 -9.99 -4.32 19.74
CA ILE A 311 -9.86 -5.78 19.67
C ILE A 311 -9.17 -6.16 18.38
N PHE A 312 -8.09 -6.94 18.48
CA PHE A 312 -7.48 -7.63 17.36
C PHE A 312 -7.88 -9.11 17.38
N ILE A 313 -8.21 -9.66 16.22
CA ILE A 313 -8.43 -11.09 16.01
C ILE A 313 -7.49 -11.59 14.92
N ASP A 314 -6.67 -12.60 15.22
CA ASP A 314 -5.77 -13.18 14.23
C ASP A 314 -6.52 -14.05 13.20
N ASN A 315 -5.84 -14.41 12.11
CA ASN A 315 -6.40 -15.30 11.08
C ASN A 315 -6.74 -16.72 11.58
N GLN A 316 -6.37 -17.09 12.81
CA GLN A 316 -6.74 -18.35 13.46
C GLN A 316 -7.90 -18.18 14.46
N GLY A 317 -8.43 -16.96 14.61
CA GLY A 317 -9.51 -16.62 15.52
C GLY A 317 -9.06 -16.41 16.98
N GLN A 318 -7.77 -16.23 17.24
CA GLN A 318 -7.30 -15.83 18.57
C GLN A 318 -7.54 -14.34 18.78
N ILE A 319 -8.11 -14.01 19.94
CA ILE A 319 -8.47 -12.65 20.31
C ILE A 319 -7.37 -12.05 21.19
N GLU A 320 -6.96 -10.84 20.85
CA GLU A 320 -6.04 -10.00 21.61
C GLU A 320 -6.71 -8.64 21.83
N ARG A 321 -6.93 -8.26 23.09
CA ARG A 321 -7.31 -6.88 23.43
C ARG A 321 -6.06 -6.02 23.46
N VAL A 322 -6.11 -4.86 22.80
CA VAL A 322 -5.02 -3.88 22.86
C VAL A 322 -4.96 -3.27 24.26
N VAL A 323 -3.75 -3.20 24.83
CA VAL A 323 -3.49 -2.67 26.18
C VAL A 323 -2.49 -1.52 26.12
N PHE A 324 -2.38 -0.75 27.21
CA PHE A 324 -1.38 0.33 27.31
C PHE A 324 -0.07 -0.11 27.96
N GLU A 325 -0.14 -0.74 29.13
CA GLU A 325 1.00 -1.36 29.81
C GLU A 325 0.60 -2.76 30.28
N SER A 326 1.58 -3.67 30.41
CA SER A 326 1.43 -5.09 30.77
C SER A 326 0.26 -5.37 31.74
N ASN A 327 -0.90 -5.73 31.17
CA ASN A 327 -2.12 -6.18 31.84
C ASN A 327 -2.94 -5.13 32.62
N ASN A 328 -2.83 -3.84 32.31
CA ASN A 328 -3.83 -2.87 32.75
C ASN A 328 -4.83 -2.60 31.63
N GLU A 329 -6.10 -2.92 31.89
CA GLU A 329 -7.22 -2.41 31.12
C GLU A 329 -7.22 -0.87 31.17
N LEU A 330 -7.71 -0.25 30.10
CA LEU A 330 -7.87 1.19 30.01
C LEU A 330 -9.18 1.59 30.70
N ASP A 331 -9.13 2.47 31.70
CA ASP A 331 -10.31 2.84 32.51
C ASP A 331 -11.50 3.35 31.68
N ASN A 332 -11.23 4.11 30.62
CA ASN A 332 -12.24 4.64 29.67
C ASN A 332 -12.19 3.92 28.31
N GLY A 333 -11.49 2.78 28.22
CA GLY A 333 -11.33 2.01 27.00
C GLY A 333 -10.45 2.66 25.93
N SER A 334 -10.61 2.19 24.71
CA SER A 334 -9.90 2.58 23.49
C SER A 334 -10.79 2.50 22.24
N ILE A 335 -10.64 3.47 21.34
CA ILE A 335 -11.32 3.48 20.05
C ILE A 335 -10.28 3.22 18.96
N PHE A 336 -10.49 2.18 18.15
CA PHE A 336 -9.60 1.83 17.05
C PHE A 336 -9.56 2.96 16.01
N VAL A 337 -8.37 3.25 15.50
CA VAL A 337 -8.14 4.26 14.47
C VAL A 337 -7.67 3.61 13.17
N SER A 338 -6.50 2.97 13.20
CA SER A 338 -5.89 2.31 12.03
C SER A 338 -4.81 1.32 12.46
N ALA A 339 -4.47 0.37 11.59
CA ALA A 339 -3.42 -0.62 11.80
C ALA A 339 -2.43 -0.62 10.62
N SER A 340 -1.23 -1.13 10.86
CA SER A 340 -0.27 -1.36 9.79
C SER A 340 -0.71 -2.55 8.94
N GLU A 341 -0.28 -2.59 7.69
CA GLU A 341 -0.64 -3.61 6.70
C GLU A 341 -0.39 -5.03 7.22
N ASN A 342 0.78 -5.23 7.84
CA ASN A 342 1.18 -6.50 8.44
C ASN A 342 0.48 -6.83 9.77
N GLY A 343 -0.39 -5.94 10.27
CA GLY A 343 -1.12 -6.08 11.53
C GLY A 343 -0.25 -6.06 12.79
N ARG A 344 1.00 -5.60 12.72
CA ARG A 344 1.91 -5.49 13.88
C ARG A 344 1.60 -4.27 14.74
N PHE A 345 1.42 -3.12 14.10
CA PHE A 345 1.15 -1.86 14.79
C PHE A 345 -0.35 -1.60 14.76
N ILE A 346 -0.91 -1.19 15.88
CA ILE A 346 -2.31 -0.77 15.99
C ILE A 346 -2.34 0.61 16.65
N SER A 347 -3.01 1.55 16.02
CA SER A 347 -3.28 2.86 16.58
C SER A 347 -4.70 2.97 17.13
N TYR A 348 -4.84 3.64 18.27
CA TYR A 348 -6.12 3.86 18.93
C TYR A 348 -6.15 5.19 19.68
N LEU A 349 -7.35 5.72 19.87
CA LEU A 349 -7.59 6.89 20.71
C LEU A 349 -8.03 6.46 22.10
N SER A 350 -7.50 7.11 23.14
CA SER A 350 -7.96 6.89 24.51
C SER A 350 -7.83 8.15 25.36
N SER A 351 -8.85 8.42 26.18
CA SER A 351 -8.82 9.45 27.23
C SER A 351 -8.65 8.85 28.62
N SER A 352 -8.25 7.59 28.72
CA SER A 352 -8.00 6.92 29.99
C SER A 352 -6.84 7.61 30.75
N PRO A 353 -6.87 7.68 32.09
CA PRO A 353 -5.81 8.33 32.88
C PRO A 353 -4.42 7.70 32.68
N GLU A 354 -4.36 6.42 32.34
CA GLU A 354 -3.14 5.68 31.99
C GLU A 354 -2.40 6.32 30.81
N VAL A 355 -3.18 6.78 29.82
CA VAL A 355 -2.71 7.37 28.56
C VAL A 355 -2.56 8.89 28.68
N SER A 356 -3.63 9.56 29.12
CA SER A 356 -3.73 11.02 29.12
C SER A 356 -3.01 11.69 30.29
N GLY A 357 -2.67 10.93 31.34
CA GLY A 357 -2.04 11.41 32.55
C GLY A 357 -2.79 12.60 33.16
N ASN A 358 -2.08 13.70 33.42
CA ASN A 358 -2.68 14.89 34.02
C ASN A 358 -3.41 15.79 33.01
N THR A 359 -3.30 15.53 31.70
CA THR A 359 -4.01 16.35 30.70
C THR A 359 -5.50 16.05 30.71
N GLY A 360 -5.87 14.77 30.91
CA GLY A 360 -7.23 14.28 30.76
C GLY A 360 -7.78 14.38 29.32
N ALA A 361 -6.95 14.80 28.36
CA ALA A 361 -7.33 14.90 26.97
C ALA A 361 -7.16 13.56 26.27
N GLN A 362 -8.07 13.21 25.36
CA GLN A 362 -7.90 12.05 24.48
C GLN A 362 -6.59 12.16 23.69
N GLN A 363 -5.83 11.09 23.67
CA GLN A 363 -4.55 10.99 22.96
C GLN A 363 -4.63 9.90 21.89
N LEU A 364 -3.85 10.07 20.83
CA LEU A 364 -3.52 8.99 19.89
C LEU A 364 -2.32 8.20 20.40
N VAL A 365 -2.46 6.87 20.42
CA VAL A 365 -1.49 5.89 20.88
C VAL A 365 -1.23 4.88 19.77
N VAL A 366 0.02 4.40 19.65
CA VAL A 366 0.40 3.25 18.81
C VAL A 366 0.87 2.11 19.71
N TYR A 367 0.35 0.91 19.46
CA TYR A 367 0.72 -0.34 20.12
C TYR A 367 1.47 -1.25 19.15
N ASP A 368 2.68 -1.64 19.52
CA ASP A 368 3.47 -2.66 18.82
C ASP A 368 3.17 -4.03 19.44
N ARG A 369 2.40 -4.84 18.73
CA ARG A 369 2.00 -6.18 19.18
C ARG A 369 3.16 -7.16 19.33
N GLN A 370 4.21 -6.99 18.53
CA GLN A 370 5.34 -7.91 18.55
C GLN A 370 6.22 -7.65 19.77
N LEU A 371 6.43 -6.37 20.11
CA LEU A 371 7.23 -5.96 21.26
C LEU A 371 6.41 -5.84 22.55
N ASN A 372 5.07 -5.83 22.44
CA ASN A 372 4.14 -5.53 23.52
C ASN A 372 4.48 -4.19 24.20
N THR A 373 4.65 -3.15 23.38
CA THR A 373 4.99 -1.79 23.83
C THR A 373 4.05 -0.78 23.23
N THR A 374 3.72 0.26 23.98
CA THR A 374 2.93 1.40 23.49
C THR A 374 3.72 2.69 23.48
N GLU A 375 3.32 3.57 22.57
CA GLU A 375 3.83 4.94 22.49
C GLU A 375 2.65 5.90 22.26
N VAL A 376 2.55 6.95 23.09
CA VAL A 376 1.64 8.05 22.80
C VAL A 376 2.27 8.91 21.70
N VAL A 377 1.70 8.91 20.50
CA VAL A 377 2.26 9.65 19.34
C VAL A 377 1.81 11.11 19.30
N SER A 378 0.74 11.43 20.02
CA SER A 378 0.23 12.80 20.17
C SER A 378 0.99 13.62 21.22
N GLN A 379 2.33 13.62 21.11
CA GLN A 379 3.21 14.35 22.00
C GLN A 379 4.42 14.93 21.28
N ASN A 380 4.97 16.01 21.82
CA ASN A 380 6.27 16.54 21.40
C ASN A 380 7.05 17.02 22.63
N GLY A 381 7.62 16.07 23.37
CA GLY A 381 8.22 16.30 24.70
C GLY A 381 7.21 16.52 25.84
N GLN A 382 5.96 16.89 25.51
CA GLN A 382 4.80 16.89 26.38
C GLN A 382 3.59 16.33 25.61
N LEU A 383 2.68 15.66 26.33
CA LEU A 383 1.40 15.19 25.79
C LEU A 383 0.56 16.36 25.27
N ALA A 384 -0.28 16.10 24.26
CA ALA A 384 -1.29 17.04 23.80
C ALA A 384 -2.17 17.48 24.99
N ASN A 385 -2.23 18.78 25.24
CA ASN A 385 -2.98 19.35 26.36
C ASN A 385 -4.48 19.54 26.09
N ASN A 386 -4.94 19.15 24.90
CA ASN A 386 -6.32 19.25 24.45
C ASN A 386 -6.64 18.08 23.51
N TRP A 387 -7.92 17.92 23.18
CA TRP A 387 -8.47 16.74 22.50
C TRP A 387 -7.77 16.46 21.16
N VAL A 388 -7.29 15.22 20.99
CA VAL A 388 -6.98 14.64 19.69
C VAL A 388 -8.29 14.12 19.11
N ILE A 389 -8.69 14.67 17.96
CA ILE A 389 -9.99 14.46 17.34
C ILE A 389 -10.00 13.16 16.54
N ASP A 390 -8.94 12.94 15.77
CA ASP A 390 -8.79 11.79 14.87
C ASP A 390 -7.31 11.57 14.54
N GLY A 391 -6.99 10.44 13.91
CA GLY A 391 -5.67 10.18 13.36
C GLY A 391 -5.65 9.10 12.29
N THR A 392 -4.46 8.86 11.78
CA THR A 392 -4.18 7.74 10.89
C THR A 392 -2.72 7.34 11.09
N MET A 393 -2.44 6.09 10.82
CA MET A 393 -1.11 5.51 10.79
C MET A 393 -0.78 5.12 9.37
N SER A 394 0.49 5.17 9.03
CA SER A 394 0.96 4.71 7.73
C SER A 394 0.91 3.18 7.61
N SER A 395 0.89 2.67 6.37
CA SER A 395 0.83 1.22 6.10
C SER A 395 1.96 0.44 6.76
N SER A 396 3.14 1.03 6.95
CA SER A 396 4.23 0.38 7.68
C SER A 396 4.06 0.35 9.20
N GLY A 397 3.23 1.25 9.74
CA GLY A 397 3.04 1.46 11.17
C GLY A 397 4.03 2.40 11.84
N TYR A 398 4.99 2.95 11.10
CA TYR A 398 6.04 3.79 11.69
C TYR A 398 5.72 5.29 11.73
N SER A 399 4.83 5.76 10.86
CA SER A 399 4.44 7.17 10.78
C SER A 399 2.98 7.34 11.19
N ALA A 400 2.66 8.47 11.79
CA ALA A 400 1.28 8.79 12.16
C ALA A 400 0.97 10.27 11.89
N ALA A 401 -0.28 10.56 11.55
CA ALA A 401 -0.82 11.90 11.44
C ALA A 401 -2.08 12.00 12.31
N PHE A 402 -2.30 13.15 12.95
CA PHE A 402 -3.44 13.33 13.84
C PHE A 402 -3.91 14.77 13.94
N THR A 403 -5.21 14.94 14.09
CA THR A 403 -5.86 16.23 14.22
C THR A 403 -6.05 16.56 15.69
N SER A 404 -5.61 17.73 16.14
CA SER A 404 -5.76 18.12 17.54
C SER A 404 -6.03 19.61 17.73
N SER A 405 -6.76 19.93 18.80
CA SER A 405 -6.93 21.30 19.30
C SER A 405 -5.87 21.70 20.33
N ALA A 406 -4.79 20.91 20.49
CA ALA A 406 -3.72 21.19 21.44
C ALA A 406 -2.81 22.33 20.95
N ASP A 407 -2.46 23.23 21.87
CA ASP A 407 -1.65 24.42 21.58
C ASP A 407 -0.21 24.32 22.11
N ASN A 408 0.18 23.14 22.60
CA ASN A 408 1.49 22.88 23.21
C ASN A 408 2.38 21.89 22.42
N LEU A 409 1.94 21.44 21.25
CA LEU A 409 2.66 20.47 20.43
C LEU A 409 3.74 21.12 19.55
N THR A 410 3.59 22.41 19.24
CA THR A 410 4.55 23.22 18.48
C THR A 410 4.65 24.62 19.08
N GLU A 411 5.73 25.34 18.76
CA GLU A 411 5.88 26.77 19.14
C GLU A 411 5.00 27.70 18.29
N GLU A 412 4.65 27.27 17.07
CA GLU A 412 3.75 28.00 16.18
C GLU A 412 2.28 27.81 16.60
N PRO A 413 1.42 28.83 16.41
CA PRO A 413 0.00 28.72 16.70
C PRO A 413 -0.69 27.71 15.78
N LEU A 414 -1.89 27.25 16.19
CA LEU A 414 -2.72 26.40 15.35
C LEU A 414 -3.08 27.09 14.02
N GLU A 415 -2.87 26.38 12.91
CA GLU A 415 -3.19 26.86 11.56
C GLU A 415 -4.72 26.86 11.30
N ALA A 416 -5.44 25.95 11.96
CA ALA A 416 -6.88 25.79 11.80
C ALA A 416 -7.61 26.02 13.13
N THR A 417 -8.80 26.66 13.06
CA THR A 417 -9.49 27.18 14.24
C THR A 417 -10.21 26.13 15.11
N ALA A 418 -10.44 24.92 14.61
CA ALA A 418 -11.13 23.82 15.27
C ALA A 418 -10.28 22.54 15.36
N GLY A 419 -9.03 22.56 14.88
CA GLY A 419 -8.08 21.46 14.98
C GLY A 419 -7.02 21.51 13.89
N GLY A 420 -5.76 21.60 14.29
CA GLY A 420 -4.60 21.53 13.38
C GLY A 420 -4.19 20.08 13.13
N LEU A 421 -3.57 19.83 11.97
CA LEU A 421 -3.05 18.52 11.61
C LEU A 421 -1.56 18.45 11.95
N PHE A 422 -1.18 17.45 12.74
CA PHE A 422 0.18 17.16 13.16
C PHE A 422 0.65 15.84 12.55
N VAL A 423 1.94 15.75 12.29
CA VAL A 423 2.58 14.54 11.76
C VAL A 423 3.76 14.17 12.65
N SER A 424 3.83 12.89 13.01
CA SER A 424 4.97 12.24 13.65
C SER A 424 5.55 11.22 12.65
N LEU A 425 6.71 11.53 12.08
CA LEU A 425 7.43 10.66 11.16
C LEU A 425 8.53 9.91 11.92
N SER A 426 8.54 8.59 11.80
CA SER A 426 9.69 7.78 12.22
C SER A 426 10.90 8.05 11.34
N ASP A 427 12.11 7.92 11.91
CA ASP A 427 13.33 7.91 11.10
C ASP A 427 13.55 6.55 10.44
N SER A 428 12.79 5.53 10.86
CA SER A 428 12.76 4.20 10.27
C SER A 428 11.61 4.09 9.28
N ILE A 429 11.94 4.03 7.99
CA ILE A 429 10.99 3.84 6.89
C ILE A 429 11.29 2.47 6.27
N PRO A 430 10.28 1.63 5.95
CA PRO A 430 10.52 0.38 5.25
C PRO A 430 11.01 0.66 3.82
N ILE A 431 11.96 -0.14 3.37
CA ILE A 431 12.38 -0.20 1.97
C ILE A 431 12.02 -1.59 1.47
N SER A 432 11.04 -1.62 0.57
CA SER A 432 10.51 -2.86 -0.01
C SER A 432 10.87 -2.97 -1.47
N GLY A 433 10.93 -4.19 -1.97
CA GLY A 433 11.19 -4.46 -3.38
C GLY A 433 11.22 -5.96 -3.63
N HIS A 434 11.52 -6.32 -4.88
CA HIS A 434 11.63 -7.72 -5.29
C HIS A 434 12.96 -7.99 -5.99
N VAL A 435 13.32 -9.27 -6.04
CA VAL A 435 14.50 -9.75 -6.75
C VAL A 435 14.08 -10.77 -7.80
N TYR A 436 14.50 -10.56 -9.05
CA TYR A 436 14.09 -11.40 -10.18
C TYR A 436 15.24 -11.72 -11.13
N HIS A 437 15.10 -12.77 -11.92
CA HIS A 437 16.10 -13.17 -12.90
C HIS A 437 16.01 -12.29 -14.16
N TRP A 438 17.16 -11.77 -14.62
CA TRP A 438 17.23 -10.77 -15.69
C TRP A 438 16.59 -11.19 -17.02
N ARG A 439 16.51 -12.50 -17.31
CA ARG A 439 15.98 -13.01 -18.59
C ARG A 439 14.62 -13.67 -18.50
N SER A 440 14.43 -14.55 -17.52
CA SER A 440 13.16 -15.28 -17.36
C SER A 440 12.13 -14.49 -16.58
N HIS A 441 12.52 -13.37 -15.95
CA HIS A 441 11.67 -12.53 -15.10
C HIS A 441 11.07 -13.25 -13.88
N GLU A 442 11.49 -14.49 -13.64
CA GLU A 442 11.11 -15.29 -12.48
C GLU A 442 11.72 -14.69 -11.21
N LEU A 443 10.88 -14.60 -10.17
CA LEU A 443 11.24 -14.11 -8.86
C LEU A 443 12.20 -15.09 -8.15
N ILE A 444 13.25 -14.56 -7.50
CA ILE A 444 14.31 -15.34 -6.87
C ILE A 444 14.12 -15.32 -5.36
N THR A 445 13.83 -16.49 -4.78
CA THR A 445 13.71 -16.67 -3.32
C THR A 445 15.08 -16.74 -2.64
N ASP A 446 15.14 -16.67 -1.31
CA ASP A 446 16.37 -16.83 -0.50
C ASP A 446 17.56 -15.93 -0.90
N VAL A 447 17.31 -14.75 -1.47
CA VAL A 447 18.31 -13.70 -1.65
C VAL A 447 18.41 -12.92 -0.36
N THR A 448 19.60 -12.81 0.22
CA THR A 448 19.85 -12.00 1.42
C THR A 448 20.06 -10.54 1.02
N LEU A 449 19.23 -9.65 1.56
CA LEU A 449 19.35 -8.20 1.39
C LEU A 449 19.86 -7.61 2.69
N GLY A 450 20.92 -6.81 2.63
CA GLY A 450 21.52 -6.11 3.77
C GLY A 450 21.47 -4.61 3.58
N LEU A 451 20.98 -3.89 4.59
CA LEU A 451 21.09 -2.43 4.68
C LEU A 451 22.31 -2.09 5.53
N SER A 452 23.16 -1.20 5.03
CA SER A 452 24.32 -0.70 5.75
C SER A 452 24.40 0.82 5.68
N GLU A 453 25.10 1.42 6.65
CA GLU A 453 25.52 2.81 6.60
C GLU A 453 27.02 2.91 6.35
N GLN A 454 27.42 3.97 5.64
CA GLN A 454 28.82 4.26 5.39
C GLN A 454 29.24 5.48 6.20
N PHE A 455 30.18 5.31 7.13
CA PHE A 455 30.72 6.41 7.92
C PHE A 455 32.25 6.40 7.86
N ASN A 456 32.85 7.50 7.38
CA ASN A 456 34.31 7.62 7.20
C ASN A 456 34.94 6.46 6.39
N GLY A 457 34.22 5.92 5.40
CA GLY A 457 34.69 4.81 4.56
C GLY A 457 34.62 3.43 5.23
N VAL A 458 33.95 3.31 6.38
CA VAL A 458 33.64 2.03 7.04
C VAL A 458 32.16 1.74 6.87
N SER A 459 31.83 0.59 6.30
CA SER A 459 30.45 0.08 6.20
C SER A 459 30.06 -0.63 7.50
N SER A 460 28.92 -0.27 8.08
CA SER A 460 28.32 -0.98 9.20
C SER A 460 26.95 -1.50 8.78
N GLU A 461 26.74 -2.81 8.87
CA GLU A 461 25.45 -3.43 8.65
C GLU A 461 24.45 -3.00 9.74
N LEU A 462 23.27 -2.59 9.32
CA LEU A 462 22.19 -2.09 10.17
C LEU A 462 21.11 -3.16 10.36
N VAL A 463 20.66 -3.77 9.27
CA VAL A 463 19.64 -4.83 9.25
C VAL A 463 19.81 -5.68 8.00
N SER A 464 19.42 -6.95 8.07
CA SER A 464 19.35 -7.85 6.93
C SER A 464 18.04 -8.61 6.90
N THR A 465 17.57 -8.96 5.71
CA THR A 465 16.42 -9.83 5.49
C THR A 465 16.70 -10.82 4.34
N THR A 466 15.80 -11.75 4.08
CA THR A 466 15.84 -12.62 2.91
C THR A 466 14.55 -12.49 2.12
N THR A 467 14.63 -12.55 0.78
CA THR A 467 13.43 -12.61 -0.06
C THR A 467 12.58 -13.82 0.28
N ASP A 468 11.28 -13.63 0.32
CA ASP A 468 10.31 -14.67 0.64
C ASP A 468 10.05 -15.64 -0.54
N ALA A 469 8.95 -16.41 -0.46
CA ALA A 469 8.56 -17.39 -1.48
C ALA A 469 8.12 -16.76 -2.81
N VAL A 470 7.78 -15.48 -2.83
CA VAL A 470 7.44 -14.70 -4.03
C VAL A 470 8.56 -13.70 -4.40
N GLY A 471 9.76 -13.84 -3.82
CA GLY A 471 10.92 -13.04 -4.18
C GLY A 471 10.87 -11.58 -3.68
N GLU A 472 9.96 -11.26 -2.77
CA GLU A 472 9.81 -9.93 -2.17
C GLU A 472 10.61 -9.80 -0.88
N PHE A 473 11.05 -8.58 -0.56
CA PHE A 473 11.73 -8.27 0.68
C PHE A 473 11.28 -6.92 1.23
N THR A 474 11.45 -6.73 2.55
CA THR A 474 11.28 -5.44 3.23
C THR A 474 12.38 -5.25 4.28
N LEU A 475 13.07 -4.11 4.23
CA LEU A 475 14.09 -3.69 5.19
C LEU A 475 13.57 -2.48 5.96
N ALA A 476 13.46 -2.56 7.30
CA ALA A 476 13.06 -1.42 8.13
C ALA A 476 14.18 -1.05 9.09
N ASN A 477 14.75 0.15 8.94
CA ASN A 477 15.71 0.74 9.87
C ASN A 477 15.81 2.25 9.65
N ASN A 478 16.58 2.94 10.49
CA ASN A 478 16.93 4.32 10.24
C ASN A 478 17.65 4.47 8.89
N VAL A 479 17.01 5.19 7.99
CA VAL A 479 17.41 5.36 6.60
C VAL A 479 17.91 6.77 6.31
N ALA A 480 18.10 7.59 7.34
CA ALA A 480 18.67 8.93 7.20
C ALA A 480 20.18 8.89 6.88
N GLY A 481 20.61 9.77 5.98
CA GLY A 481 22.00 9.88 5.54
C GLY A 481 22.39 8.84 4.49
N GLU A 482 23.68 8.76 4.14
CA GLU A 482 24.16 7.82 3.14
C GLU A 482 24.01 6.36 3.62
N LYS A 483 23.34 5.56 2.79
CA LYS A 483 22.99 4.17 3.02
C LYS A 483 23.29 3.34 1.77
N MET A 484 23.42 2.03 1.95
CA MET A 484 23.66 1.08 0.87
C MET A 484 22.89 -0.20 1.12
N ILE A 485 22.18 -0.68 0.08
CA ILE A 485 21.55 -2.00 0.06
C ILE A 485 22.42 -2.93 -0.77
N THR A 486 22.79 -4.06 -0.19
CA THR A 486 23.53 -5.13 -0.87
C THR A 486 22.69 -6.39 -0.97
N ALA A 487 22.77 -7.08 -2.10
CA ALA A 487 22.10 -8.37 -2.30
C ALA A 487 23.14 -9.48 -2.46
N ALA A 488 22.89 -10.64 -1.84
CA ALA A 488 23.75 -11.82 -1.94
C ALA A 488 22.93 -13.10 -1.86
N LYS A 489 23.33 -14.13 -2.59
CA LYS A 489 22.69 -15.45 -2.54
C LYS A 489 23.75 -16.53 -2.61
N GLU A 490 23.67 -17.47 -1.68
CA GLU A 490 24.52 -18.66 -1.67
C GLU A 490 24.16 -19.60 -2.81
N MET A 491 25.18 -20.19 -3.45
CA MET A 491 24.98 -21.08 -4.57
C MET A 491 24.35 -22.40 -4.15
N THR A 492 23.26 -22.78 -4.81
CA THR A 492 22.59 -24.08 -4.60
C THR A 492 22.97 -25.09 -5.69
N ALA A 493 22.54 -26.35 -5.51
CA ALA A 493 22.70 -27.37 -6.55
C ALA A 493 21.86 -27.07 -7.81
N ASN A 494 20.73 -26.37 -7.68
CA ASN A 494 19.90 -25.98 -8.82
C ASN A 494 20.64 -24.96 -9.70
N ASP A 495 21.29 -23.99 -9.06
CA ASP A 495 22.02 -22.91 -9.76
C ASP A 495 23.23 -23.42 -10.56
N GLN A 496 23.79 -24.57 -10.19
CA GLN A 496 25.00 -25.12 -10.81
C GLN A 496 24.71 -26.22 -11.84
N ASN A 497 23.55 -26.87 -11.78
CA ASN A 497 23.32 -28.11 -12.53
C ASN A 497 22.93 -27.84 -13.99
N ARG A 498 23.94 -27.73 -14.86
CA ARG A 498 23.80 -27.55 -16.32
C ARG A 498 23.13 -26.24 -16.75
N VAL A 499 23.15 -25.24 -15.88
CA VAL A 499 22.73 -23.88 -16.22
C VAL A 499 23.72 -23.26 -17.19
N VAL A 500 25.01 -23.23 -16.85
CA VAL A 500 26.06 -22.78 -17.78
C VAL A 500 26.46 -23.91 -18.72
N THR A 501 26.41 -23.63 -20.03
CA THR A 501 26.65 -24.62 -21.09
C THR A 501 27.62 -24.12 -22.16
N SER A 502 27.92 -24.98 -23.14
CA SER A 502 28.67 -24.56 -24.33
C SER A 502 27.95 -23.50 -25.17
N ALA A 503 26.62 -23.35 -25.03
CA ALA A 503 25.87 -22.30 -25.72
C ALA A 503 26.24 -20.91 -25.18
N ASP A 504 26.48 -20.80 -23.87
CA ASP A 504 26.94 -19.57 -23.22
C ASP A 504 28.34 -19.17 -23.66
N ALA A 505 29.24 -20.16 -23.75
CA ALA A 505 30.59 -19.92 -24.27
C ALA A 505 30.55 -19.42 -25.73
N LEU A 506 29.62 -19.92 -26.54
CA LEU A 506 29.41 -19.43 -27.90
C LEU A 506 28.83 -18.01 -27.91
N ALA A 507 27.89 -17.69 -27.03
CA ALA A 507 27.34 -16.36 -26.87
C ALA A 507 28.43 -15.35 -26.47
N ALA A 508 29.25 -15.67 -25.47
CA ALA A 508 30.40 -14.86 -25.07
C ALA A 508 31.41 -14.66 -26.22
N LEU A 509 31.69 -15.70 -27.02
CA LEU A 509 32.55 -15.57 -28.20
C LEU A 509 31.98 -14.60 -29.24
N LYS A 510 30.66 -14.63 -29.47
CA LYS A 510 30.01 -13.68 -30.37
C LYS A 510 30.19 -12.25 -29.84
N ILE A 511 29.87 -12.01 -28.56
CA ILE A 511 30.03 -10.70 -27.92
C ILE A 511 31.49 -10.23 -28.00
N ALA A 512 32.46 -11.11 -27.72
CA ALA A 512 33.89 -10.81 -27.76
C ALA A 512 34.38 -10.30 -29.13
N VAL A 513 33.78 -10.76 -30.24
CA VAL A 513 34.13 -10.30 -31.59
C VAL A 513 33.18 -9.23 -32.15
N GLY A 514 32.27 -8.72 -31.33
CA GLY A 514 31.29 -7.69 -31.72
C GLY A 514 30.13 -8.22 -32.56
N LEU A 515 29.82 -9.52 -32.47
CA LEU A 515 28.62 -10.11 -33.04
C LEU A 515 27.50 -10.17 -32.01
N ASN A 516 26.27 -9.97 -32.46
CA ASN A 516 25.10 -10.12 -31.61
C ASN A 516 24.91 -11.59 -31.18
N ALA A 517 24.88 -11.85 -29.87
CA ALA A 517 24.65 -13.18 -29.31
C ALA A 517 23.27 -13.75 -29.66
N ASN A 518 22.27 -12.86 -29.74
CA ASN A 518 20.84 -13.17 -29.88
C ASN A 518 20.43 -13.50 -31.33
N GLY A 519 21.32 -13.24 -32.30
CA GLY A 519 21.20 -13.66 -33.70
C GLY A 519 20.34 -12.76 -34.59
N ASP A 520 19.49 -11.91 -34.01
CA ASP A 520 18.71 -10.88 -34.71
C ASP A 520 19.26 -9.49 -34.40
N ASP A 521 19.57 -8.69 -35.42
CA ASP A 521 20.07 -7.33 -35.26
C ASP A 521 19.02 -6.39 -34.62
N SER A 522 17.73 -6.75 -34.66
CA SER A 522 16.67 -5.99 -33.98
C SER A 522 16.58 -6.27 -32.47
N PHE A 523 17.29 -7.27 -31.95
CA PHE A 523 17.29 -7.59 -30.53
C PHE A 523 18.73 -7.52 -29.98
N PRO A 524 19.14 -6.35 -29.45
CA PRO A 524 20.54 -6.09 -29.09
C PRO A 524 21.01 -6.99 -27.96
N VAL A 525 22.33 -7.00 -27.73
CA VAL A 525 22.92 -7.69 -26.57
C VAL A 525 22.59 -6.87 -25.32
N SER A 526 21.89 -7.47 -24.36
CA SER A 526 21.54 -6.81 -23.11
C SER A 526 22.80 -6.55 -22.23
N PRO A 527 22.83 -5.46 -21.44
CA PRO A 527 23.87 -5.22 -20.43
C PRO A 527 24.09 -6.42 -19.50
N TYR A 528 23.02 -7.11 -19.10
CA TYR A 528 23.10 -8.27 -18.22
C TYR A 528 23.81 -9.47 -18.88
N GLN A 529 23.72 -9.61 -20.21
CA GLN A 529 24.50 -10.60 -20.95
C GLN A 529 26.00 -10.26 -20.94
N MET A 530 26.36 -8.98 -21.00
CA MET A 530 27.76 -8.55 -20.90
C MET A 530 28.32 -8.82 -19.51
N ILE A 531 27.55 -8.54 -18.46
CA ILE A 531 27.91 -8.82 -17.07
C ILE A 531 28.08 -10.33 -16.85
N ALA A 532 27.13 -11.15 -17.33
CA ALA A 532 27.25 -12.60 -17.26
C ALA A 532 28.46 -13.14 -18.07
N ALA A 533 28.82 -12.49 -19.17
CA ALA A 533 29.91 -12.91 -20.05
C ALA A 533 31.30 -12.48 -19.56
N ASP A 534 31.45 -11.43 -18.77
CA ASP A 534 32.72 -11.02 -18.14
C ASP A 534 33.01 -11.88 -16.89
N VAL A 535 33.20 -13.18 -17.12
CA VAL A 535 33.37 -14.18 -16.03
C VAL A 535 34.61 -13.93 -15.20
N ASN A 536 35.66 -13.33 -15.77
CA ASN A 536 36.88 -13.03 -15.02
C ASN A 536 36.84 -11.65 -14.33
N LYS A 537 35.81 -10.83 -14.60
CA LYS A 537 35.57 -9.50 -14.05
C LYS A 537 36.71 -8.51 -14.31
N ASP A 538 37.31 -8.56 -15.50
CA ASP A 538 38.36 -7.61 -15.92
C ASP A 538 37.79 -6.37 -16.64
N GLY A 539 36.47 -6.28 -16.74
CA GLY A 539 35.73 -5.20 -17.40
C GLY A 539 35.65 -5.40 -18.92
N ARG A 540 35.97 -6.59 -19.46
CA ARG A 540 35.98 -6.85 -20.91
C ARG A 540 35.55 -8.26 -21.24
N VAL A 541 34.58 -8.38 -22.15
CA VAL A 541 34.21 -9.68 -22.72
C VAL A 541 35.17 -10.04 -23.85
N ASN A 542 36.00 -11.07 -23.64
CA ASN A 542 36.92 -11.57 -24.65
C ASN A 542 37.00 -13.11 -24.68
N SER A 543 37.93 -13.66 -25.47
CA SER A 543 38.07 -15.11 -25.62
C SER A 543 38.49 -15.82 -24.32
N ALA A 544 39.11 -15.11 -23.38
CA ALA A 544 39.46 -15.66 -22.07
C ALA A 544 38.20 -16.02 -21.27
N ASP A 545 37.17 -15.18 -21.32
CA ASP A 545 35.91 -15.41 -20.62
C ASP A 545 35.15 -16.59 -21.21
N ALA A 546 35.05 -16.64 -22.54
CA ALA A 546 34.46 -17.78 -23.22
C ALA A 546 35.14 -19.11 -22.88
N LEU A 547 36.48 -19.09 -22.69
CA LEU A 547 37.21 -20.27 -22.21
C LEU A 547 36.79 -20.62 -20.77
N GLN A 548 36.69 -19.64 -19.87
CA GLN A 548 36.25 -19.89 -18.49
C GLN A 548 34.82 -20.44 -18.44
N ILE A 549 33.90 -19.89 -19.21
CA ILE A 549 32.53 -20.41 -19.35
C ILE A 549 32.54 -21.86 -19.82
N LEU A 550 33.41 -22.20 -20.79
CA LEU A 550 33.55 -23.59 -21.24
C LEU A 550 34.07 -24.50 -20.13
N LYS A 551 34.99 -24.02 -19.27
CA LYS A 551 35.48 -24.77 -18.12
C LYS A 551 34.39 -24.99 -17.06
N ILE A 552 33.57 -23.96 -16.81
CA ILE A 552 32.39 -24.05 -15.94
C ILE A 552 31.41 -25.10 -16.48
N ALA A 553 31.06 -24.99 -17.76
CA ALA A 553 30.11 -25.88 -18.44
C ALA A 553 30.50 -27.37 -18.40
N VAL A 554 31.79 -27.68 -18.33
CA VAL A 554 32.30 -29.07 -18.22
C VAL A 554 32.75 -29.45 -16.81
N GLY A 555 32.61 -28.56 -15.84
CA GLY A 555 32.92 -28.81 -14.42
C GLY A 555 34.41 -28.99 -14.10
N LEU A 556 35.30 -28.23 -14.75
CA LEU A 556 36.72 -28.28 -14.39
C LEU A 556 36.99 -27.63 -13.03
N SER A 557 37.86 -28.24 -12.23
CA SER A 557 38.21 -27.74 -10.89
C SER A 557 39.00 -26.44 -10.88
N ASP A 558 39.58 -26.03 -12.01
CA ASP A 558 40.31 -24.77 -12.19
C ASP A 558 39.46 -23.69 -12.90
N ALA A 559 38.16 -23.93 -13.07
CA ALA A 559 37.23 -22.92 -13.52
C ALA A 559 37.05 -21.85 -12.43
N ILE A 560 36.72 -20.63 -12.85
CA ILE A 560 36.24 -19.59 -11.94
C ILE A 560 34.93 -20.09 -11.31
N PRO A 561 34.76 -20.02 -9.97
CA PRO A 561 33.51 -20.41 -9.34
C PRO A 561 32.34 -19.58 -9.87
N GLN A 562 31.20 -20.24 -10.03
CA GLN A 562 29.95 -19.52 -10.32
C GLN A 562 29.50 -18.78 -9.07
N GLU A 563 28.84 -17.64 -9.29
CA GLU A 563 28.22 -16.84 -8.25
C GLU A 563 27.07 -16.03 -8.83
N TRP A 564 26.16 -15.62 -7.96
CA TRP A 564 25.15 -14.62 -8.28
C TRP A 564 25.76 -13.23 -8.23
N LEU A 565 25.48 -12.44 -9.26
CA LEU A 565 25.68 -10.99 -9.27
C LEU A 565 24.30 -10.33 -9.21
N PHE A 566 24.16 -9.30 -8.40
CA PHE A 566 22.90 -8.57 -8.28
C PHE A 566 23.11 -7.13 -8.75
N VAL A 567 22.32 -6.73 -9.74
CA VAL A 567 22.35 -5.40 -10.34
C VAL A 567 21.12 -4.65 -9.84
N SER A 568 21.26 -3.40 -9.40
CA SER A 568 20.09 -2.58 -9.09
C SER A 568 19.27 -2.34 -10.36
N GLU A 569 17.95 -2.39 -10.26
CA GLU A 569 17.07 -2.01 -11.38
C GLU A 569 17.16 -0.53 -11.73
N ALA A 570 17.58 0.31 -10.77
CA ALA A 570 17.84 1.72 -10.97
C ALA A 570 19.14 2.01 -11.76
N GLU A 571 19.94 0.98 -12.06
CA GLU A 571 21.19 1.16 -12.80
C GLU A 571 20.89 1.56 -14.25
N ASP A 572 21.34 2.76 -14.61
CA ASP A 572 21.16 3.32 -15.95
C ASP A 572 22.25 2.80 -16.91
N PHE A 573 21.81 2.00 -17.88
CA PHE A 573 22.67 1.47 -18.93
C PHE A 573 22.44 2.12 -20.28
N TRP A 574 21.60 3.15 -20.40
CA TRP A 574 21.16 3.68 -21.68
C TRP A 574 21.49 5.18 -21.82
N ASP A 575 22.34 5.53 -22.78
CA ASP A 575 22.58 6.93 -23.14
C ASP A 575 21.59 7.33 -24.24
N GLU A 576 20.53 8.07 -23.90
CA GLU A 576 19.53 8.53 -24.87
C GLU A 576 20.09 9.54 -25.87
N THR A 577 21.18 10.22 -25.53
CA THR A 577 21.77 11.26 -26.38
C THR A 577 22.67 10.70 -27.48
N ALA A 578 23.11 9.44 -27.33
CA ALA A 578 23.93 8.76 -28.29
C ALA A 578 23.23 8.63 -29.66
N ASN A 579 24.03 8.45 -30.71
CA ASN A 579 23.55 8.21 -32.08
C ASN A 579 22.53 9.23 -32.62
N ASN A 580 22.69 10.51 -32.26
CA ASN A 580 21.77 11.61 -32.61
C ASN A 580 20.37 11.46 -32.02
N GLY A 581 20.26 10.90 -30.81
CA GLY A 581 18.98 10.66 -30.14
C GLY A 581 18.34 9.31 -30.47
N GLU A 582 19.05 8.43 -31.18
CA GLU A 582 18.64 7.02 -31.35
C GLU A 582 19.00 6.17 -30.12
N GLY A 583 19.89 6.67 -29.28
CA GLY A 583 20.37 6.06 -28.05
C GLY A 583 21.37 4.91 -28.25
N GLU A 584 22.06 4.53 -27.17
CA GLU A 584 23.02 3.42 -27.16
C GLU A 584 23.21 2.88 -25.73
N PHE A 585 23.49 1.58 -25.60
CA PHE A 585 23.91 1.03 -24.32
C PHE A 585 25.31 1.54 -23.93
N THR A 586 25.48 1.89 -22.66
CA THR A 586 26.76 2.35 -22.09
C THR A 586 27.76 1.20 -21.92
N LEU A 587 27.28 0.00 -21.64
CA LEU A 587 28.12 -1.21 -21.57
C LEU A 587 28.50 -1.70 -22.96
N THR A 588 29.79 -2.02 -23.12
CA THR A 588 30.31 -2.63 -24.35
C THR A 588 31.21 -3.83 -24.02
N ASN A 589 31.53 -4.65 -25.01
CA ASN A 589 32.50 -5.74 -24.82
C ASN A 589 33.92 -5.28 -24.41
N LYS A 590 34.20 -3.97 -24.44
CA LYS A 590 35.48 -3.38 -24.03
C LYS A 590 35.41 -2.64 -22.70
N ASP A 591 34.20 -2.44 -22.18
CA ASP A 591 33.93 -1.71 -20.96
C ASP A 591 32.63 -2.25 -20.32
N VAL A 592 32.81 -3.19 -19.40
CA VAL A 592 31.75 -3.82 -18.60
C VAL A 592 31.86 -3.28 -17.18
N SER A 593 31.58 -2.01 -17.01
CA SER A 593 31.64 -1.30 -15.73
C SER A 593 30.23 -0.98 -15.25
N TRP A 594 29.87 -1.41 -14.04
CA TRP A 594 28.54 -1.24 -13.45
C TRP A 594 28.65 -1.14 -11.92
N GLY A 595 27.60 -0.65 -11.26
CA GLY A 595 27.50 -0.52 -9.80
C GLY A 595 27.47 -1.86 -9.04
N SER A 596 28.60 -2.57 -8.96
CA SER A 596 28.67 -3.90 -8.32
C SER A 596 28.63 -3.90 -6.78
N GLU A 597 28.66 -2.72 -6.16
CA GLU A 597 28.67 -2.58 -4.71
C GLU A 597 27.25 -2.63 -4.10
N GLY A 598 26.21 -2.55 -4.93
CA GLY A 598 24.82 -2.49 -4.49
C GLY A 598 24.17 -1.15 -4.79
N LEU A 599 23.02 -0.89 -4.17
CA LEU A 599 22.24 0.33 -4.34
C LEU A 599 22.57 1.33 -3.25
N GLN A 600 23.30 2.38 -3.61
CA GLN A 600 23.58 3.50 -2.71
C GLN A 600 22.46 4.54 -2.79
N PHE A 601 22.02 5.04 -1.63
CA PHE A 601 21.00 6.09 -1.56
C PHE A 601 21.25 6.99 -0.35
N SER A 602 20.64 8.17 -0.36
CA SER A 602 20.59 9.07 0.80
C SER A 602 19.16 9.46 1.19
N GLU A 603 18.21 9.12 0.31
CA GLU A 603 16.78 9.31 0.50
C GLU A 603 16.07 8.01 0.07
N PRO A 604 15.34 7.35 0.98
CA PRO A 604 14.68 6.06 0.71
C PRO A 604 13.37 6.22 -0.08
N LEU A 605 12.80 7.43 -0.14
CA LEU A 605 11.48 7.67 -0.73
C LEU A 605 11.57 7.70 -2.25
N GLY A 606 10.73 6.91 -2.93
CA GLY A 606 10.80 6.72 -4.38
C GLY A 606 12.05 5.95 -4.86
N LEU A 607 12.80 5.35 -3.92
CA LEU A 607 13.93 4.49 -4.23
C LEU A 607 13.41 3.25 -4.96
N ASN A 608 13.90 3.02 -6.18
CA ASN A 608 13.76 1.71 -6.79
C ASN A 608 14.75 0.74 -6.14
N SER A 609 14.27 0.00 -5.15
CA SER A 609 15.04 -1.00 -4.40
C SER A 609 15.09 -2.38 -5.05
N ASN A 610 14.56 -2.55 -6.25
CA ASN A 610 14.55 -3.85 -6.93
C ASN A 610 15.95 -4.24 -7.40
N PHE A 611 16.20 -5.55 -7.43
CA PHE A 611 17.44 -6.11 -7.94
C PHE A 611 17.19 -7.18 -9.00
N LEU A 612 18.08 -7.23 -9.98
CA LEU A 612 18.14 -8.28 -10.97
C LEU A 612 19.27 -9.26 -10.61
N GLY A 613 18.95 -10.54 -10.55
CA GLY A 613 19.93 -11.61 -10.42
C GLY A 613 20.51 -11.99 -11.78
N VAL A 614 21.84 -11.97 -11.88
CA VAL A 614 22.65 -12.41 -13.03
C VAL A 614 23.58 -13.53 -12.57
N LEU A 615 23.43 -14.72 -13.14
CA LEU A 615 24.32 -15.83 -12.84
C LEU A 615 25.59 -15.76 -13.69
N LEU A 616 26.76 -15.70 -13.03
CA LEU A 616 28.04 -15.57 -13.72
C LEU A 616 28.28 -16.75 -14.69
N GLY A 617 28.47 -16.44 -15.96
CA GLY A 617 28.68 -17.39 -17.05
C GLY A 617 27.41 -17.88 -17.75
N ASP A 618 26.20 -17.58 -17.26
CA ASP A 618 24.93 -17.91 -17.93
C ASP A 618 24.53 -16.79 -18.90
N VAL A 619 25.32 -16.63 -19.96
CA VAL A 619 25.22 -15.52 -20.92
C VAL A 619 23.92 -15.52 -21.70
N ASN A 620 23.34 -16.71 -21.90
CA ASN A 620 22.04 -16.81 -22.52
C ASN A 620 20.90 -16.83 -21.49
N GLY A 621 21.14 -16.74 -20.17
CA GLY A 621 20.08 -16.67 -19.16
C GLY A 621 19.17 -17.89 -19.16
N SER A 622 19.74 -19.09 -19.23
CA SER A 622 19.00 -20.35 -19.21
C SER A 622 18.66 -20.84 -17.81
N TRP A 623 19.13 -20.17 -16.77
CA TRP A 623 18.68 -20.41 -15.41
C TRP A 623 17.16 -20.25 -15.31
N SER A 624 16.54 -21.14 -14.53
CA SER A 624 15.13 -21.06 -14.17
C SER A 624 14.96 -21.31 -12.68
N ALA A 625 14.00 -20.62 -12.09
CA ALA A 625 13.62 -20.81 -10.70
C ALA A 625 13.03 -22.23 -10.47
N PRO A 626 12.95 -22.71 -9.21
CA PRO A 626 12.21 -23.93 -8.87
C PRO A 626 10.75 -23.87 -9.35
N GLU A 627 10.10 -25.03 -9.53
CA GLU A 627 8.69 -25.11 -9.93
C GLU A 627 7.80 -24.24 -9.00
N GLU A 628 6.81 -23.54 -9.59
CA GLU A 628 5.87 -22.62 -8.92
C GLU A 628 6.37 -21.18 -8.63
N ALA A 629 7.56 -20.80 -9.10
CA ALA A 629 7.99 -19.40 -9.03
C ALA A 629 7.09 -18.48 -9.89
N MET A 630 6.76 -17.31 -9.33
CA MET A 630 6.06 -16.25 -10.07
C MET A 630 7.02 -15.51 -11.01
N GLU A 631 6.47 -14.94 -12.08
CA GLU A 631 7.19 -14.17 -13.08
C GLU A 631 6.62 -12.75 -13.14
N LEU A 632 7.50 -11.75 -13.25
CA LEU A 632 7.05 -10.38 -13.48
C LEU A 632 6.42 -10.26 -14.88
N PRO A 633 5.21 -9.69 -14.98
CA PRO A 633 4.50 -9.64 -16.25
C PRO A 633 5.14 -8.63 -17.22
N GLY A 634 5.01 -8.87 -18.53
CA GLY A 634 5.66 -8.03 -19.55
C GLY A 634 5.30 -6.53 -19.52
N ASN A 635 4.11 -6.18 -19.02
CA ASN A 635 3.67 -4.80 -18.83
C ASN A 635 4.48 -4.05 -17.76
N TYR A 636 5.10 -4.75 -16.82
CA TYR A 636 6.04 -4.18 -15.85
C TYR A 636 7.24 -3.53 -16.55
N PHE A 637 7.86 -4.20 -17.52
CA PHE A 637 8.99 -3.64 -18.26
C PHE A 637 8.57 -2.51 -19.21
N ALA A 638 7.33 -2.56 -19.71
CA ALA A 638 6.77 -1.46 -20.49
C ALA A 638 6.56 -0.19 -19.64
N SER A 639 6.29 -0.31 -18.34
CA SER A 639 6.19 0.85 -17.44
C SER A 639 7.57 1.42 -17.10
N LEU A 640 8.61 0.58 -16.96
CA LEU A 640 10.00 1.04 -16.79
C LEU A 640 10.50 1.84 -18.00
N GLU A 641 10.17 1.40 -19.22
CA GLU A 641 10.50 2.15 -20.43
C GLU A 641 9.74 3.48 -20.52
N GLN A 642 8.46 3.50 -20.16
CA GLN A 642 7.67 4.74 -20.09
C GLN A 642 8.19 5.71 -19.03
N ALA A 643 8.72 5.19 -17.93
CA ALA A 643 9.38 5.97 -16.88
C ALA A 643 10.77 6.49 -17.31
N GLY A 644 11.29 6.05 -18.47
CA GLY A 644 12.58 6.47 -19.00
C GLY A 644 13.78 5.86 -18.28
N ILE A 645 13.63 4.72 -17.61
CA ILE A 645 14.74 4.01 -16.96
C ILE A 645 15.67 3.36 -17.99
N GLY A 646 15.09 2.90 -19.10
CA GLY A 646 15.80 2.23 -20.18
C GLY A 646 14.82 1.55 -21.14
N PRO A 647 15.28 1.11 -22.32
CA PRO A 647 14.42 0.42 -23.27
C PRO A 647 14.10 -1.02 -22.82
N ALA A 648 12.91 -1.56 -23.13
CA ALA A 648 12.47 -2.89 -22.68
C ALA A 648 13.48 -4.04 -22.97
N TYR A 649 14.22 -3.95 -24.07
CA TYR A 649 15.23 -4.97 -24.42
C TYR A 649 16.45 -4.98 -23.48
N GLN A 650 16.65 -3.96 -22.63
CA GLN A 650 17.60 -4.01 -21.52
C GLN A 650 17.33 -5.22 -20.64
N TRP A 651 16.06 -5.41 -20.26
CA TRP A 651 15.57 -6.54 -19.47
C TRP A 651 15.24 -7.77 -20.31
N PHE A 652 15.72 -7.86 -21.55
CA PHE A 652 15.37 -8.95 -22.47
C PHE A 652 13.85 -9.06 -22.74
N SER A 653 13.09 -7.98 -22.52
CA SER A 653 11.65 -7.91 -22.77
C SER A 653 11.34 -7.27 -24.13
N VAL A 654 10.14 -7.52 -24.68
CA VAL A 654 9.64 -6.91 -25.91
C VAL A 654 8.26 -6.32 -25.64
N ILE A 655 8.03 -5.07 -26.03
CA ILE A 655 6.67 -4.50 -26.01
C ILE A 655 5.81 -5.26 -27.03
N ILE A 656 4.83 -6.02 -26.55
CA ILE A 656 3.74 -6.51 -27.39
C ILE A 656 2.77 -5.34 -27.56
N ALA A 657 2.85 -4.68 -28.70
CA ALA A 657 1.95 -3.59 -29.08
C ALA A 657 0.50 -4.05 -29.32
#